data_AF-A0ABD8AS54-F1
#
_entry.id   AF-A0ABD8AS54-F1
#
_cell.length_a   1.000
_cell.length_b   1.000
_cell.length_c   1.000
_cell.angle_alpha   90.00
_cell.angle_beta   90.00
_cell.angle_gamma   90.00
#
_symmetry.space_group_name_H-M   'P 1'
#
loop_
_entity.id
_entity.type
_entity.pdbx_description
1 polymer ?
#
loop_
_entity_poly.entity_id
_entity_poly.type
_entity_poly.pdbx_seq_one_letter_code
_entity_poly.pdbx_strand_id
1 'polypeptide(L)'
;MAVGMEFNSNNTLKRDLEKYAAQYAIEQERQGSLGDGRSSIHYPALFLFVGDLVAPAVSAVQEINRLKWDNGDGVVYVQIGTEDQKEHPGEKRNIGSSDDGQVTCHRLPLSAGQTERPSKTRRKDVHRSFHESDQALYDLNRTLRRVSNRIAEYGRLYSSFDRIYVTVVTRADDPLNVLLPELTKLTETILSQAFKSVQTDLHVLVSEMEQVDSFGYASAAGLAFLRELDYMQSLDYTFSGKLLVTEDGISIPVTHPASPLFDLVYLLSDKNERGTGVPGGWIENAEIICRICLLKNRKQDVDHSGSVSSTGANTYNNTSFKNNIRTTSDQHGYASAGFAEIRRPNKPIALAVLYHMYRYLLARMRQEPDWSIKDKLAFFGLDAASVERKVEGLLPDEDLVSGMSGIMTHNVSFSDLKPLSLREAERALFGQGAEAYFRDNVVRLVEERVRERSSSGSLRRHAEHSRAEHPEVGYFQWAAWSDSELGSVREALLGLIRDKSMQLESARALLEQRQQERVEDQSFKRALFRDKQNVRNLIDCMLERVYVPKVELLRLENELHLLRIYDTEMEELHRFSRHVTAALEALERTLRETAAQSIAAADEYIGQNVMEYYGKVTEELIIDLEAKRGRDVWFEDRYMGDMNRLATEGDDRLLKRLMEVCHSLLLTAEPLRLPFEEELLQRANVTIAYGDKDVLTRDDLFRRLYHTLEDQAVVRVRVFDYTQEHRYEEKYFFGDHHSSFMDYAAHAEETSRIYKLGVVYEERSSGVEKLNLMGGFHLEDLMVYRNGKVYYDSYTENGYELHPAGLVEKLSPIR
;
A
#
# COMPACT_ATOMS: atom_id res chain seq x y z
N MET A 1 17.27 4.14 -21.13
CA MET A 1 16.33 3.01 -21.00
C MET A 1 16.35 2.40 -19.60
N ALA A 2 17.51 2.12 -18.98
CA ALA A 2 17.59 1.60 -17.60
C ALA A 2 16.91 2.50 -16.53
N VAL A 3 17.10 3.82 -16.59
CA VAL A 3 16.47 4.78 -15.66
C VAL A 3 14.93 4.78 -15.74
N GLY A 4 14.35 4.46 -16.90
CA GLY A 4 12.89 4.36 -17.07
C GLY A 4 12.30 3.05 -16.56
N MET A 5 13.10 1.98 -16.46
CA MET A 5 12.68 0.69 -15.90
C MET A 5 12.75 0.69 -14.36
N GLU A 6 13.76 1.33 -13.77
CA GLU A 6 13.85 1.52 -12.31
C GLU A 6 12.71 2.42 -11.78
N PHE A 7 12.36 3.49 -12.51
CA PHE A 7 11.23 4.36 -12.13
C PHE A 7 9.87 3.64 -12.15
N ASN A 8 9.64 2.77 -13.14
CA ASN A 8 8.39 2.01 -13.24
C ASN A 8 8.30 0.92 -12.16
N SER A 9 9.41 0.26 -11.82
CA SER A 9 9.45 -0.79 -10.80
C SER A 9 9.25 -0.24 -9.38
N ASN A 10 9.81 0.94 -9.08
CA ASN A 10 9.56 1.61 -7.80
C ASN A 10 8.09 2.05 -7.64
N ASN A 11 7.42 2.45 -8.72
CA ASN A 11 6.00 2.82 -8.67
C ASN A 11 5.09 1.60 -8.46
N THR A 12 5.43 0.43 -9.03
CA THR A 12 4.67 -0.80 -8.80
C THR A 12 4.82 -1.31 -7.36
N LEU A 13 6.04 -1.28 -6.81
CA LEU A 13 6.30 -1.65 -5.41
C LEU A 13 5.53 -0.77 -4.43
N LYS A 14 5.53 0.56 -4.64
CA LYS A 14 4.76 1.50 -3.81
C LYS A 14 3.26 1.23 -3.86
N ARG A 15 2.72 0.99 -5.06
CA ARG A 15 1.30 0.66 -5.24
C ARG A 15 0.90 -0.64 -4.52
N ASP A 16 1.76 -1.64 -4.52
CA ASP A 16 1.49 -2.91 -3.84
C ASP A 16 1.59 -2.75 -2.31
N LEU A 17 2.50 -1.91 -1.80
CA LEU A 17 2.55 -1.52 -0.39
C LEU A 17 1.29 -0.78 0.07
N GLU A 18 0.80 0.17 -0.74
CA GLU A 18 -0.44 0.89 -0.46
C GLU A 18 -1.64 -0.04 -0.39
N LYS A 19 -1.75 -0.99 -1.33
CA LYS A 19 -2.80 -2.01 -1.32
C LYS A 19 -2.73 -2.91 -0.10
N TYR A 20 -1.54 -3.37 0.28
CA TYR A 20 -1.33 -4.18 1.48
C TYR A 20 -1.79 -3.43 2.74
N ALA A 21 -1.35 -2.18 2.90
CA ALA A 21 -1.75 -1.34 4.03
C ALA A 21 -3.26 -1.07 4.05
N ALA A 22 -3.87 -0.80 2.89
CA ALA A 22 -5.31 -0.60 2.77
C ALA A 22 -6.10 -1.88 3.10
N GLN A 23 -5.64 -3.04 2.64
CA GLN A 23 -6.28 -4.32 2.95
C GLN A 23 -6.25 -4.60 4.45
N TYR A 24 -5.11 -4.40 5.11
CA TYR A 24 -5.03 -4.55 6.56
C TYR A 24 -5.97 -3.59 7.31
N ALA A 25 -6.07 -2.33 6.88
CA ALA A 25 -6.99 -1.37 7.48
C ALA A 25 -8.46 -1.82 7.37
N ILE A 26 -8.88 -2.31 6.19
CA ILE A 26 -10.22 -2.86 5.95
C ILE A 26 -10.47 -4.09 6.82
N GLU A 27 -9.48 -4.97 6.95
CA GLU A 27 -9.60 -6.16 7.78
C GLU A 27 -9.68 -5.85 9.27
N GLN A 28 -8.94 -4.85 9.78
CA GLN A 28 -9.08 -4.41 11.17
C GLN A 28 -10.47 -3.81 11.43
N GLU A 29 -11.01 -3.04 10.47
CA GLU A 29 -12.39 -2.54 10.55
C GLU A 29 -13.43 -3.69 10.53
N ARG A 30 -13.14 -4.80 9.85
CA ARG A 30 -13.96 -6.02 9.82
C ARG A 30 -13.77 -6.94 11.03
N GLN A 31 -12.57 -7.05 11.58
CA GLN A 31 -12.27 -7.92 12.72
C GLN A 31 -12.75 -7.33 14.04
N GLY A 32 -12.74 -6.00 14.18
CA GLY A 32 -13.42 -5.32 15.28
C GLY A 32 -14.94 -5.53 15.30
N SER A 33 -15.50 -6.21 14.31
CA SER A 33 -16.92 -6.43 14.10
C SER A 33 -17.32 -7.92 13.96
N LEU A 34 -16.47 -8.83 14.46
CA LEU A 34 -16.81 -10.26 14.62
C LEU A 34 -17.59 -10.55 15.93
N GLY A 35 -17.75 -9.56 16.81
CA GLY A 35 -18.86 -9.49 17.78
C GLY A 35 -20.12 -8.89 17.11
N ASP A 36 -21.29 -8.97 17.76
CA ASP A 36 -22.61 -8.49 17.29
C ASP A 36 -22.69 -6.93 17.20
N GLY A 37 -21.56 -6.28 16.91
CA GLY A 37 -21.23 -4.92 17.30
C GLY A 37 -21.28 -3.85 16.22
N ARG A 38 -21.54 -4.17 14.95
CA ARG A 38 -21.84 -3.09 13.98
C ARG A 38 -23.27 -2.63 14.15
N SER A 39 -23.47 -1.34 14.01
CA SER A 39 -24.82 -0.79 13.96
C SER A 39 -25.53 -1.28 12.69
N SER A 40 -26.57 -2.08 12.89
CA SER A 40 -27.48 -2.50 11.84
C SER A 40 -28.62 -1.50 11.67
N ILE A 41 -29.02 -1.26 10.42
CA ILE A 41 -30.21 -0.46 10.13
C ILE A 41 -31.49 -1.29 10.34
N HIS A 42 -32.47 -0.70 11.02
CA HIS A 42 -33.70 -1.37 11.41
C HIS A 42 -34.70 -1.49 10.26
N TYR A 43 -34.85 -0.41 9.49
CA TYR A 43 -35.73 -0.30 8.32
C TYR A 43 -34.93 -0.18 7.02
N PRO A 44 -35.51 -0.51 5.86
CA PRO A 44 -34.91 -0.23 4.55
C PRO A 44 -34.50 1.24 4.38
N ALA A 45 -33.36 1.47 3.71
CA ALA A 45 -32.82 2.78 3.41
C ALA A 45 -32.52 2.92 1.91
N LEU A 46 -32.96 4.03 1.32
CA LEU A 46 -32.74 4.41 -0.08
C LEU A 46 -32.01 5.76 -0.12
N PHE A 47 -30.89 5.82 -0.81
CA PHE A 47 -30.20 7.07 -1.11
C PHE A 47 -30.52 7.51 -2.54
N LEU A 48 -31.12 8.69 -2.69
CA LEU A 48 -31.47 9.29 -3.97
C LEU A 48 -30.56 10.48 -4.26
N PHE A 49 -29.62 10.30 -5.18
CA PHE A 49 -28.70 11.35 -5.62
C PHE A 49 -29.25 12.03 -6.86
N VAL A 50 -29.44 13.35 -6.79
CA VAL A 50 -29.96 14.17 -7.88
C VAL A 50 -28.86 15.14 -8.31
N GLY A 51 -28.42 15.03 -9.56
CA GLY A 51 -27.36 15.88 -10.10
C GLY A 51 -26.18 15.11 -10.66
N ASP A 52 -25.47 15.74 -11.58
CA ASP A 52 -24.17 15.25 -12.07
C ASP A 52 -23.04 15.61 -11.09
N LEU A 53 -23.19 16.74 -10.39
CA LEU A 53 -22.17 17.26 -9.46
C LEU A 53 -22.10 16.49 -8.13
N VAL A 54 -23.09 15.62 -7.86
CA VAL A 54 -23.11 14.73 -6.68
C VAL A 54 -22.56 13.33 -6.98
N ALA A 55 -22.14 13.04 -8.21
CA ALA A 55 -21.62 11.73 -8.60
C ALA A 55 -20.47 11.22 -7.70
N PRO A 56 -19.49 12.05 -7.27
CA PRO A 56 -18.43 11.59 -6.35
C PRO A 56 -18.97 11.14 -4.98
N ALA A 57 -20.05 11.76 -4.50
CA ALA A 57 -20.64 11.42 -3.21
C ALA A 57 -21.31 10.04 -3.21
N VAL A 58 -21.80 9.56 -4.36
CA VAL A 58 -22.43 8.24 -4.50
C VAL A 58 -21.45 7.14 -4.08
N SER A 59 -20.25 7.13 -4.68
CA SER A 59 -19.24 6.11 -4.42
C SER A 59 -18.75 6.15 -2.98
N ALA A 60 -18.54 7.35 -2.41
CA ALA A 60 -18.10 7.47 -1.01
C ALA A 60 -19.16 6.99 -0.02
N VAL A 61 -20.43 7.40 -0.18
CA VAL A 61 -21.53 6.95 0.68
C VAL A 61 -21.71 5.44 0.59
N GLN A 62 -21.61 4.85 -0.61
CA GLN A 62 -21.69 3.41 -0.79
C GLN A 62 -20.53 2.69 -0.08
N GLU A 63 -19.30 3.16 -0.26
CA GLU A 63 -18.11 2.56 0.35
C GLU A 63 -18.17 2.63 1.89
N ILE A 64 -18.53 3.79 2.45
CA ILE A 64 -18.68 4.00 3.90
C ILE A 64 -19.72 3.05 4.48
N ASN A 65 -20.92 2.97 3.89
CA ASN A 65 -21.99 2.10 4.37
C ASN A 65 -21.61 0.61 4.30
N ARG A 66 -20.96 0.19 3.21
CA ARG A 66 -20.50 -1.20 3.04
C ARG A 66 -19.43 -1.58 4.07
N LEU A 67 -18.56 -0.65 4.45
CA LEU A 67 -17.51 -0.89 5.45
C LEU A 67 -18.07 -0.90 6.87
N LYS A 68 -19.00 0.02 7.19
CA LYS A 68 -19.43 0.31 8.56
C LYS A 68 -20.74 -0.37 9.00
N TRP A 69 -21.64 -0.76 8.10
CA TRP A 69 -22.95 -1.33 8.45
C TRP A 69 -22.99 -2.84 8.16
N ASP A 70 -23.58 -3.63 9.07
CA ASP A 70 -23.72 -5.09 8.88
C ASP A 70 -24.63 -5.45 7.70
N ASN A 71 -25.76 -4.77 7.60
CA ASN A 71 -26.70 -4.90 6.49
C ASN A 71 -26.52 -3.78 5.45
N GLY A 72 -25.31 -3.24 5.33
CA GLY A 72 -24.93 -2.28 4.29
C GLY A 72 -25.22 -2.81 2.89
N ASP A 73 -25.13 -4.13 2.70
CA ASP A 73 -25.42 -4.76 1.41
C ASP A 73 -26.89 -4.67 0.95
N GLY A 74 -27.81 -4.41 1.88
CA GLY A 74 -29.23 -4.21 1.58
C GLY A 74 -29.56 -2.79 1.13
N VAL A 75 -28.67 -1.81 1.39
CA VAL A 75 -28.92 -0.40 1.07
C VAL A 75 -28.93 -0.19 -0.43
N VAL A 76 -29.90 0.57 -0.93
CA VAL A 76 -30.06 0.83 -2.36
C VAL A 76 -29.71 2.28 -2.67
N TYR A 77 -28.97 2.48 -3.76
CA TYR A 77 -28.51 3.79 -4.21
C TYR A 77 -29.08 4.07 -5.60
N VAL A 78 -29.66 5.25 -5.80
CA VAL A 78 -30.19 5.69 -7.08
C VAL A 78 -29.54 7.02 -7.44
N GLN A 79 -28.91 7.09 -8.62
CA GLN A 79 -28.36 8.34 -9.15
C GLN A 79 -29.17 8.77 -10.36
N ILE A 80 -29.63 10.04 -10.38
CA ILE A 80 -30.33 10.65 -11.51
C ILE A 80 -29.48 11.79 -12.06
N GLY A 81 -29.01 11.64 -13.31
CA GLY A 81 -28.07 12.56 -13.96
C GLY A 81 -28.24 12.64 -15.48
N THR A 82 -27.38 13.42 -16.15
CA THR A 82 -27.35 13.60 -17.61
C THR A 82 -26.13 13.02 -18.32
N GLU A 83 -24.98 12.92 -17.63
CA GLU A 83 -23.73 12.39 -18.20
C GLU A 83 -23.50 10.92 -17.83
N ASP A 84 -22.93 10.14 -18.77
CA ASP A 84 -22.27 8.88 -18.41
C ASP A 84 -20.95 9.23 -17.73
N GLN A 85 -20.64 8.59 -16.60
CA GLN A 85 -19.32 8.69 -15.98
C GLN A 85 -18.26 8.44 -17.07
N LYS A 86 -17.47 9.46 -17.42
CA LYS A 86 -16.23 9.23 -18.15
C LYS A 86 -15.40 8.32 -17.26
N GLU A 87 -15.27 7.06 -17.68
CA GLU A 87 -14.29 6.12 -17.15
C GLU A 87 -12.99 6.89 -16.90
N HIS A 88 -12.55 6.93 -15.64
CA HIS A 88 -11.17 7.30 -15.36
C HIS A 88 -10.28 6.39 -16.23
N PRO A 89 -9.31 6.94 -16.99
CA PRO A 89 -8.47 6.15 -17.88
C PRO A 89 -7.53 5.29 -17.02
N GLY A 90 -7.98 4.10 -16.63
CA GLY A 90 -7.22 3.21 -15.75
C GLY A 90 -7.87 1.87 -15.41
N GLU A 91 -9.19 1.75 -15.42
CA GLU A 91 -9.86 0.49 -15.07
C GLU A 91 -10.82 0.03 -16.17
N LYS A 92 -10.32 -0.86 -17.04
CA LYS A 92 -11.18 -1.62 -17.94
C LYS A 92 -12.00 -2.63 -17.12
N ARG A 93 -13.25 -2.31 -16.83
CA ARG A 93 -14.29 -3.33 -16.58
C ARG A 93 -15.20 -3.40 -17.80
N ASN A 94 -15.44 -4.62 -18.27
CA ASN A 94 -16.08 -4.93 -19.53
C ASN A 94 -17.49 -4.35 -19.67
N ILE A 95 -17.76 -3.90 -20.89
CA ILE A 95 -19.02 -3.35 -21.41
C ILE A 95 -20.16 -4.36 -21.25
N GLY A 96 -21.19 -3.92 -20.51
CA GLY A 96 -22.48 -4.57 -20.36
C GLY A 96 -23.12 -4.09 -19.07
N SER A 97 -23.98 -3.05 -19.14
CA SER A 97 -24.79 -2.50 -18.04
C SER A 97 -24.16 -2.70 -16.65
N SER A 98 -23.30 -1.77 -16.21
CA SER A 98 -22.69 -1.83 -14.87
C SER A 98 -23.75 -1.55 -13.79
N ASP A 99 -24.67 -2.49 -13.62
CA ASP A 99 -25.42 -2.72 -12.39
C ASP A 99 -24.37 -3.30 -11.43
N ASP A 100 -23.58 -2.43 -10.80
CA ASP A 100 -22.74 -2.81 -9.68
C ASP A 100 -23.67 -3.09 -8.49
N GLY A 101 -24.41 -4.20 -8.58
CA GLY A 101 -25.13 -4.92 -7.54
C GLY A 101 -26.04 -4.16 -6.56
N GLN A 102 -26.07 -2.83 -6.48
CA GLN A 102 -26.66 -1.94 -5.46
C GLN A 102 -26.91 -0.51 -5.98
N VAL A 103 -26.13 -0.02 -6.95
CA VAL A 103 -26.29 1.33 -7.53
C VAL A 103 -27.08 1.29 -8.84
N THR A 104 -28.21 1.99 -8.89
CA THR A 104 -29.02 2.17 -10.10
C THR A 104 -28.86 3.58 -10.64
N CYS A 105 -28.19 3.73 -11.77
CA CYS A 105 -28.07 5.02 -12.47
C CYS A 105 -29.22 5.17 -13.48
N HIS A 106 -29.97 6.26 -13.37
CA HIS A 106 -31.00 6.65 -14.33
C HIS A 106 -30.56 7.91 -15.08
N ARG A 107 -30.55 7.80 -16.41
CA ARG A 107 -30.21 8.91 -17.28
C ARG A 107 -31.47 9.65 -17.72
N LEU A 108 -31.53 10.95 -17.44
CA LEU A 108 -32.53 11.80 -18.03
C LEU A 108 -32.13 12.11 -19.49
N PRO A 109 -33.00 11.87 -20.48
CA PRO A 109 -32.74 12.17 -21.89
C PRO A 109 -32.91 13.68 -22.14
N LEU A 110 -32.11 14.47 -21.43
CA LEU A 110 -31.95 15.89 -21.67
C LEU A 110 -31.01 16.02 -22.87
N SER A 111 -31.46 16.69 -23.94
CA SER A 111 -30.77 16.73 -25.23
C SER A 111 -29.31 17.16 -25.10
N ALA A 112 -28.37 16.21 -25.17
CA ALA A 112 -26.93 16.44 -25.17
C ALA A 112 -26.41 17.25 -26.39
N GLY A 113 -27.29 17.67 -27.29
CA GLY A 113 -26.99 18.53 -28.45
C GLY A 113 -27.11 20.04 -28.19
N GLN A 114 -27.23 20.50 -26.94
CA GLN A 114 -27.40 21.93 -26.60
C GLN A 114 -26.19 22.56 -25.88
N THR A 115 -24.98 22.06 -26.13
CA THR A 115 -23.73 22.74 -25.74
C THR A 115 -23.54 24.12 -26.40
N GLU A 116 -24.40 24.50 -27.35
CA GLU A 116 -24.40 25.82 -28.02
C GLU A 116 -25.58 26.74 -27.65
N ARG A 117 -26.49 26.34 -26.74
CA ARG A 117 -27.53 27.28 -26.24
C ARG A 117 -27.00 28.14 -25.10
N PRO A 118 -27.42 29.42 -24.99
CA PRO A 118 -26.86 30.34 -24.01
C PRO A 118 -27.05 29.80 -22.58
N SER A 119 -25.99 29.84 -21.77
CA SER A 119 -25.95 29.46 -20.34
C SER A 119 -27.04 30.11 -19.47
N LYS A 120 -27.75 31.10 -20.01
CA LYS A 120 -28.75 31.93 -19.35
C LYS A 120 -30.03 31.21 -18.93
N THR A 121 -30.46 30.15 -19.63
CA THR A 121 -31.77 29.49 -19.40
C THR A 121 -31.67 28.02 -18.98
N ARG A 122 -30.47 27.54 -18.64
CA ARG A 122 -30.18 26.10 -18.42
C ARG A 122 -31.17 25.41 -17.46
N ARG A 123 -31.42 25.97 -16.27
CA ARG A 123 -32.35 25.39 -15.26
C ARG A 123 -33.80 25.32 -15.77
N LYS A 124 -34.27 26.37 -16.43
CA LYS A 124 -35.62 26.43 -17.00
C LYS A 124 -35.78 25.44 -18.16
N ASP A 125 -34.76 25.30 -19.00
CA ASP A 125 -34.78 24.36 -20.13
C ASP A 125 -34.75 22.91 -19.65
N VAL A 126 -34.02 22.60 -18.58
CA VAL A 126 -34.04 21.30 -17.89
C VAL A 126 -35.45 20.97 -17.40
N HIS A 127 -36.06 21.88 -16.64
CA HIS A 127 -37.42 21.71 -16.13
C HIS A 127 -38.45 21.51 -17.26
N ARG A 128 -38.36 22.31 -18.33
CA ARG A 128 -39.24 22.17 -19.51
C ARG A 128 -39.07 20.81 -20.19
N SER A 129 -37.82 20.43 -20.47
CA SER A 129 -37.50 19.19 -21.20
C SER A 129 -37.95 17.95 -20.45
N PHE A 130 -37.92 17.97 -19.10
CA PHE A 130 -38.42 16.88 -18.27
C PHE A 130 -39.94 16.65 -18.43
N HIS A 131 -40.72 17.73 -18.50
CA HIS A 131 -42.18 17.65 -18.65
C HIS A 131 -42.65 17.40 -20.09
N GLU A 132 -41.83 17.70 -21.09
CA GLU A 132 -42.18 17.49 -22.51
C GLU A 132 -41.91 16.04 -22.97
N SER A 133 -41.13 15.26 -22.22
CA SER A 133 -40.71 13.91 -22.61
C SER A 133 -41.46 12.82 -21.83
N ASP A 134 -42.62 12.39 -22.35
CA ASP A 134 -43.41 11.29 -21.75
C ASP A 134 -42.61 9.98 -21.67
N GLN A 135 -41.74 9.73 -22.65
CA GLN A 135 -40.86 8.56 -22.66
C GLN A 135 -39.85 8.60 -21.51
N ALA A 136 -39.28 9.77 -21.20
CA ALA A 136 -38.36 9.94 -20.08
C ALA A 136 -39.04 9.62 -18.74
N LEU A 137 -40.26 10.13 -18.55
CA LEU A 137 -41.07 9.89 -17.35
C LEU A 137 -41.43 8.40 -17.22
N TYR A 138 -41.78 7.75 -18.33
CA TYR A 138 -42.06 6.31 -18.34
C TYR A 138 -40.83 5.48 -17.93
N ASP A 139 -39.66 5.78 -18.50
CA ASP A 139 -38.42 5.06 -18.18
C ASP A 139 -37.97 5.30 -16.73
N LEU A 140 -38.17 6.51 -16.20
CA LEU A 140 -37.95 6.85 -14.80
C LEU A 140 -38.89 6.04 -13.88
N ASN A 141 -40.18 5.99 -14.19
CA ASN A 141 -41.16 5.20 -13.44
C ASN A 141 -40.79 3.71 -13.40
N ARG A 142 -40.36 3.16 -14.54
CA ARG A 142 -39.90 1.77 -14.62
C ARG A 142 -38.65 1.55 -13.77
N THR A 143 -37.73 2.50 -13.75
CA THR A 143 -36.51 2.42 -12.95
C THR A 143 -36.83 2.44 -11.45
N LEU A 144 -37.66 3.38 -10.99
CA LEU A 144 -38.06 3.48 -9.58
C LEU A 144 -38.88 2.27 -9.12
N ARG A 145 -39.73 1.69 -9.99
CA ARG A 145 -40.43 0.43 -9.69
C ARG A 145 -39.47 -0.75 -9.56
N ARG A 146 -38.42 -0.82 -10.39
CA ARG A 146 -37.36 -1.83 -10.27
C ARG A 146 -36.61 -1.69 -8.95
N VAL A 147 -36.26 -0.47 -8.56
CA VAL A 147 -35.63 -0.15 -7.27
C VAL A 147 -36.53 -0.61 -6.11
N SER A 148 -37.82 -0.30 -6.15
CA SER A 148 -38.78 -0.72 -5.13
C SER A 148 -38.84 -2.25 -4.98
N ASN A 149 -38.92 -2.99 -6.10
CA ASN A 149 -38.92 -4.45 -6.10
C ASN A 149 -37.63 -5.03 -5.52
N ARG A 150 -36.49 -4.41 -5.84
CA ARG A 150 -35.17 -4.83 -5.34
C ARG A 150 -35.03 -4.65 -3.83
N ILE A 151 -35.56 -3.56 -3.28
CA ILE A 151 -35.60 -3.35 -1.82
C ILE A 151 -36.42 -4.47 -1.15
N ALA A 152 -37.51 -4.92 -1.78
CA ALA A 152 -38.31 -6.04 -1.28
C ALA A 152 -37.55 -7.38 -1.29
N GLU A 153 -36.66 -7.61 -2.26
CA GLU A 153 -35.79 -8.80 -2.29
C GLU A 153 -34.83 -8.87 -1.08
N TYR A 154 -34.35 -7.71 -0.62
CA TYR A 154 -33.50 -7.59 0.58
C TYR A 154 -34.27 -7.57 1.89
N GLY A 155 -35.59 -7.79 1.89
CA GLY A 155 -36.44 -7.72 3.09
C GLY A 155 -35.97 -8.58 4.27
N ARG A 156 -35.22 -9.67 4.03
CA ARG A 156 -34.65 -10.54 5.09
C ARG A 156 -33.49 -9.91 5.87
N LEU A 157 -32.85 -8.87 5.34
CA LEU A 157 -31.73 -8.17 5.97
C LEU A 157 -32.18 -7.10 6.98
N TYR A 158 -33.48 -6.82 7.07
CA TYR A 158 -34.06 -5.78 7.91
C TYR A 158 -34.89 -6.35 9.04
N SER A 159 -34.94 -5.62 10.17
CA SER A 159 -35.75 -6.01 11.33
C SER A 159 -37.23 -5.72 11.13
N SER A 160 -37.58 -4.68 10.36
CA SER A 160 -38.96 -4.35 10.00
C SER A 160 -39.05 -3.75 8.59
N PHE A 161 -40.15 -4.04 7.91
CA PHE A 161 -40.46 -3.55 6.56
C PHE A 161 -41.64 -2.57 6.53
N ASP A 162 -42.06 -2.04 7.68
CA ASP A 162 -43.21 -1.13 7.76
C ASP A 162 -42.91 0.28 7.23
N ARG A 163 -41.66 0.72 7.35
CA ARG A 163 -41.20 2.07 7.02
C ARG A 163 -39.99 2.00 6.10
N ILE A 164 -39.79 3.05 5.30
CA ILE A 164 -38.57 3.24 4.50
C ILE A 164 -38.03 4.66 4.69
N TYR A 165 -36.71 4.76 4.84
CA TYR A 165 -35.99 6.03 4.88
C TYR A 165 -35.46 6.37 3.49
N VAL A 166 -35.80 7.56 3.01
CA VAL A 166 -35.31 8.11 1.75
C VAL A 166 -34.42 9.31 2.06
N THR A 167 -33.13 9.17 1.79
CA THR A 167 -32.14 10.23 1.96
C THR A 167 -31.84 10.82 0.59
N VAL A 168 -32.37 12.01 0.32
CA VAL A 168 -32.14 12.74 -0.93
C VAL A 168 -30.88 13.58 -0.80
N VAL A 169 -29.97 13.49 -1.77
CA VAL A 169 -28.69 14.22 -1.76
C VAL A 169 -28.55 15.01 -3.07
N THR A 170 -28.34 16.31 -2.97
CA THR A 170 -28.15 17.21 -4.13
C THR A 170 -27.08 18.27 -3.85
N ARG A 171 -26.45 18.80 -4.90
CA ARG A 171 -25.60 20.00 -4.78
C ARG A 171 -26.43 21.26 -5.04
N ALA A 172 -26.16 22.34 -4.32
CA ALA A 172 -26.94 23.58 -4.42
C ALA A 172 -26.84 24.25 -5.80
N ASP A 173 -25.69 24.17 -6.46
CA ASP A 173 -25.40 24.78 -7.76
C ASP A 173 -25.64 23.85 -8.96
N ASP A 174 -26.10 22.61 -8.73
CA ASP A 174 -26.44 21.68 -9.80
C ASP A 174 -27.74 22.10 -10.51
N PRO A 175 -27.77 22.22 -11.85
CA PRO A 175 -28.98 22.62 -12.57
C PRO A 175 -30.14 21.60 -12.47
N LEU A 176 -29.87 20.33 -12.16
CA LEU A 176 -30.88 19.27 -12.03
C LEU A 176 -31.69 19.36 -10.73
N ASN A 177 -31.22 20.12 -9.75
CA ASN A 177 -31.95 20.31 -8.48
C ASN A 177 -33.31 21.02 -8.66
N VAL A 178 -33.55 21.62 -9.82
CA VAL A 178 -34.85 22.15 -10.22
C VAL A 178 -35.94 21.08 -10.30
N LEU A 179 -35.56 19.81 -10.50
CA LEU A 179 -36.45 18.65 -10.59
C LEU A 179 -36.64 17.94 -9.23
N LEU A 180 -36.09 18.50 -8.15
CA LEU A 180 -36.10 17.87 -6.84
C LEU A 180 -37.53 17.57 -6.33
N PRO A 181 -38.53 18.48 -6.47
CA PRO A 181 -39.92 18.18 -6.11
C PRO A 181 -40.50 16.99 -6.87
N GLU A 182 -40.31 16.97 -8.18
CA GLU A 182 -40.83 15.95 -9.08
C GLU A 182 -40.24 14.59 -8.73
N LEU A 183 -38.91 14.51 -8.63
CA LEU A 183 -38.19 13.26 -8.38
C LEU A 183 -38.48 12.71 -6.97
N THR A 184 -38.50 13.58 -5.96
CA THR A 184 -38.78 13.20 -4.58
C THR A 184 -40.21 12.66 -4.46
N LYS A 185 -41.20 13.42 -4.97
CA LYS A 185 -42.60 13.03 -4.84
C LYS A 185 -42.94 11.80 -5.67
N LEU A 186 -42.34 11.65 -6.84
CA LEU A 186 -42.49 10.44 -7.66
C LEU A 186 -41.97 9.20 -6.92
N THR A 187 -40.78 9.33 -6.32
CA THR A 187 -40.17 8.26 -5.52
C THR A 187 -41.05 7.90 -4.32
N GLU A 188 -41.52 8.88 -3.55
CA GLU A 188 -42.42 8.67 -2.42
C GLU A 188 -43.74 7.99 -2.84
N THR A 189 -44.31 8.39 -3.98
CA THR A 189 -45.57 7.83 -4.49
C THR A 189 -45.40 6.38 -4.93
N ILE A 190 -44.25 6.00 -5.50
CA ILE A 190 -43.97 4.61 -5.88
C ILE A 190 -43.66 3.76 -4.65
N LEU A 191 -42.91 4.29 -3.68
CA LEU A 191 -42.57 3.56 -2.45
C LEU A 191 -43.77 3.38 -1.51
N SER A 192 -44.68 4.35 -1.43
CA SER A 192 -45.91 4.23 -0.62
C SER A 192 -46.86 3.13 -1.09
N GLN A 193 -46.65 2.55 -2.28
CA GLN A 193 -47.36 1.34 -2.73
C GLN A 193 -46.87 0.07 -2.00
N ALA A 194 -45.60 0.07 -1.57
CA ALA A 194 -44.97 -1.07 -0.91
C ALA A 194 -44.82 -0.87 0.62
N PHE A 195 -44.73 0.37 1.10
CA PHE A 195 -44.45 0.71 2.49
C PHE A 195 -45.58 1.54 3.13
N LYS A 196 -45.81 1.36 4.44
CA LYS A 196 -46.84 2.12 5.18
C LYS A 196 -46.44 3.57 5.45
N SER A 197 -45.15 3.84 5.59
CA SER A 197 -44.61 5.17 5.87
C SER A 197 -43.31 5.38 5.09
N VAL A 198 -43.19 6.51 4.42
CA VAL A 198 -41.96 6.98 3.76
C VAL A 198 -41.49 8.21 4.51
N GLN A 199 -40.27 8.19 5.06
CA GLN A 199 -39.64 9.35 5.69
C GLN A 199 -38.56 9.88 4.77
N THR A 200 -38.62 11.17 4.45
CA THR A 200 -37.76 11.77 3.43
C THR A 200 -36.97 12.93 4.03
N ASP A 201 -35.65 12.80 4.04
CA ASP A 201 -34.72 13.86 4.44
C ASP A 201 -33.95 14.37 3.22
N LEU A 202 -33.58 15.66 3.24
CA LEU A 202 -32.74 16.28 2.21
C LEU A 202 -31.38 16.67 2.77
N HIS A 203 -30.32 16.32 2.07
CA HIS A 203 -28.96 16.80 2.29
C HIS A 203 -28.51 17.63 1.09
N VAL A 204 -28.27 18.91 1.33
CA VAL A 204 -27.81 19.87 0.33
C VAL A 204 -26.33 20.13 0.55
N LEU A 205 -25.52 19.76 -0.43
CA LEU A 205 -24.08 20.02 -0.46
C LEU A 205 -23.82 21.41 -1.05
N VAL A 206 -23.06 22.23 -0.34
CA VAL A 206 -22.76 23.62 -0.70
C VAL A 206 -21.25 23.77 -0.89
N SER A 207 -20.84 24.12 -2.12
CA SER A 207 -19.43 24.37 -2.44
C SER A 207 -19.13 25.87 -2.32
N GLU A 208 -18.25 26.22 -1.38
CA GLU A 208 -17.75 27.59 -1.17
C GLU A 208 -16.33 27.81 -1.72
N MET A 209 -15.82 26.89 -2.54
CA MET A 209 -14.47 27.00 -3.11
C MET A 209 -14.44 28.00 -4.27
N GLU A 210 -13.60 29.03 -4.15
CA GLU A 210 -13.43 30.12 -5.13
C GLU A 210 -12.70 29.69 -6.42
N GLN A 211 -12.18 28.46 -6.48
CA GLN A 211 -11.38 27.95 -7.60
C GLN A 211 -12.19 27.38 -8.78
N VAL A 212 -13.51 27.55 -8.81
CA VAL A 212 -14.36 27.09 -9.92
C VAL A 212 -14.40 28.16 -11.01
N ASP A 213 -14.04 27.81 -12.25
CA ASP A 213 -14.01 28.71 -13.44
C ASP A 213 -15.32 29.48 -13.69
N SER A 214 -16.43 29.07 -13.07
CA SER A 214 -17.76 29.69 -13.12
C SER A 214 -18.36 30.01 -11.74
N PHE A 215 -17.54 30.40 -10.75
CA PHE A 215 -17.96 30.67 -9.37
C PHE A 215 -19.17 31.62 -9.27
N GLY A 216 -19.21 32.68 -10.09
CA GLY A 216 -20.31 33.65 -10.06
C GLY A 216 -21.67 33.05 -10.45
N TYR A 217 -21.72 32.26 -11.52
CA TYR A 217 -22.96 31.57 -11.93
C TYR A 217 -23.34 30.46 -10.95
N ALA A 218 -22.37 29.68 -10.46
CA ALA A 218 -22.63 28.62 -9.47
C ALA A 218 -23.20 29.19 -8.17
N SER A 219 -22.69 30.33 -7.70
CA SER A 219 -23.21 31.05 -6.54
C SER A 219 -24.65 31.56 -6.76
N ALA A 220 -24.94 32.11 -7.95
CA ALA A 220 -26.28 32.57 -8.30
C ALA A 220 -27.28 31.40 -8.42
N ALA A 221 -26.89 30.29 -9.05
CA ALA A 221 -27.70 29.07 -9.15
C ALA A 221 -27.92 28.41 -7.77
N GLY A 222 -26.89 28.40 -6.93
CA GLY A 222 -26.96 27.98 -5.53
C GLY A 222 -28.00 28.78 -4.74
N LEU A 223 -27.92 30.11 -4.82
CA LEU A 223 -28.91 30.99 -4.16
C LEU A 223 -30.32 30.76 -4.71
N ALA A 224 -30.47 30.64 -6.03
CA ALA A 224 -31.75 30.36 -6.65
C ALA A 224 -32.37 29.08 -6.08
N PHE A 225 -31.61 28.00 -5.98
CA PHE A 225 -32.08 26.76 -5.37
C PHE A 225 -32.42 26.91 -3.89
N LEU A 226 -31.61 27.61 -3.09
CA LEU A 226 -31.92 27.84 -1.67
C LEU A 226 -33.25 28.60 -1.49
N ARG A 227 -33.57 29.56 -2.38
CA ARG A 227 -34.87 30.23 -2.37
C ARG A 227 -36.03 29.29 -2.72
N GLU A 228 -35.81 28.40 -3.70
CA GLU A 228 -36.79 27.38 -4.06
C GLU A 228 -37.01 26.38 -2.92
N LEU A 229 -35.95 26.02 -2.20
CA LEU A 229 -35.97 25.15 -1.03
C LEU A 229 -36.78 25.75 0.12
N ASP A 230 -36.65 27.06 0.37
CA ASP A 230 -37.47 27.76 1.37
C ASP A 230 -38.97 27.67 1.05
N TYR A 231 -39.31 27.83 -0.23
CA TYR A 231 -40.67 27.63 -0.71
C TYR A 231 -41.15 26.18 -0.55
N MET A 232 -40.31 25.19 -0.87
CA MET A 232 -40.62 23.75 -0.71
C MET A 232 -40.83 23.34 0.75
N GLN A 233 -40.17 24.03 1.69
CA GLN A 233 -40.30 23.76 3.12
C GLN A 233 -41.43 24.55 3.78
N SER A 234 -42.11 25.47 3.10
CA SER A 234 -43.23 26.21 3.67
C SER A 234 -44.42 25.30 4.06
N LEU A 235 -45.15 25.68 5.11
CA LEU A 235 -46.33 24.93 5.59
C LEU A 235 -47.45 24.84 4.54
N ASP A 236 -47.54 25.86 3.66
CA ASP A 236 -48.55 25.97 2.61
C ASP A 236 -48.11 25.39 1.27
N TYR A 237 -46.94 24.73 1.22
CA TYR A 237 -46.41 24.16 -0.01
C TYR A 237 -47.34 23.06 -0.56
N THR A 238 -47.76 23.22 -1.81
CA THR A 238 -48.57 22.24 -2.53
C THR A 238 -47.94 21.94 -3.88
N PHE A 239 -48.02 20.68 -4.28
CA PHE A 239 -47.48 20.23 -5.56
C PHE A 239 -48.51 19.36 -6.29
N SER A 240 -48.62 19.53 -7.61
CA SER A 240 -49.46 18.68 -8.46
C SER A 240 -48.82 18.60 -9.84
N GLY A 241 -48.35 17.41 -10.21
CA GLY A 241 -47.64 17.18 -11.47
C GLY A 241 -48.06 15.85 -12.09
N LYS A 242 -48.21 15.82 -13.42
CA LYS A 242 -48.49 14.57 -14.17
C LYS A 242 -47.21 13.75 -14.34
N LEU A 243 -46.81 13.04 -13.28
CA LEU A 243 -45.52 12.33 -13.23
C LEU A 243 -45.65 10.81 -13.45
N LEU A 244 -46.78 10.22 -13.06
CA LEU A 244 -46.99 8.77 -13.17
C LEU A 244 -47.52 8.43 -14.56
N VAL A 245 -46.67 7.84 -15.40
CA VAL A 245 -47.02 7.34 -16.73
C VAL A 245 -47.18 5.82 -16.64
N THR A 246 -48.35 5.32 -17.05
CA THR A 246 -48.65 3.87 -17.10
C THR A 246 -48.10 3.22 -18.37
N GLU A 247 -48.07 1.88 -18.44
CA GLU A 247 -47.67 1.14 -19.66
C GLU A 247 -48.51 1.52 -20.89
N ASP A 248 -49.76 1.92 -20.67
CA ASP A 248 -50.70 2.39 -21.71
C ASP A 248 -50.50 3.87 -22.09
N GLY A 249 -49.47 4.55 -21.54
CA GLY A 249 -49.17 5.95 -21.82
C GLY A 249 -50.09 6.97 -21.14
N ILE A 250 -50.91 6.53 -20.17
CA ILE A 250 -51.80 7.43 -19.42
C ILE A 250 -51.02 8.10 -18.29
N SER A 251 -50.98 9.44 -18.28
CA SER A 251 -50.33 10.26 -17.25
C SER A 251 -51.29 10.59 -16.11
N ILE A 252 -50.98 10.09 -14.92
CA ILE A 252 -51.71 10.27 -13.66
C ILE A 252 -51.05 11.41 -12.86
N PRO A 253 -51.82 12.37 -12.32
CA PRO A 253 -51.28 13.42 -11.47
C PRO A 253 -50.86 12.85 -10.11
N VAL A 254 -49.64 13.19 -9.70
CA VAL A 254 -49.12 13.02 -8.36
C VAL A 254 -49.36 14.32 -7.61
N THR A 255 -50.06 14.25 -6.48
CA THR A 255 -50.40 15.43 -5.67
C THR A 255 -49.73 15.37 -4.30
N HIS A 256 -49.33 16.54 -3.80
CA HIS A 256 -48.81 16.76 -2.46
C HIS A 256 -49.73 17.74 -1.73
N PRO A 257 -50.33 17.35 -0.59
CA PRO A 257 -51.15 18.24 0.21
C PRO A 257 -50.30 19.34 0.88
N ALA A 258 -50.95 20.40 1.35
CA ALA A 258 -50.30 21.54 2.01
C ALA A 258 -49.45 21.07 3.21
N SER A 259 -48.14 20.98 2.99
CA SER A 259 -47.15 20.56 3.98
C SER A 259 -45.72 20.70 3.42
N PRO A 260 -44.70 20.84 4.29
CA PRO A 260 -43.30 20.81 3.86
C PRO A 260 -42.98 19.52 3.10
N LEU A 261 -42.15 19.62 2.05
CA LEU A 261 -41.78 18.46 1.23
C LEU A 261 -40.84 17.49 1.96
N PHE A 262 -39.93 18.00 2.78
CA PHE A 262 -38.92 17.21 3.50
C PHE A 262 -39.12 17.27 5.02
N ASP A 263 -38.83 16.17 5.70
CA ASP A 263 -38.93 16.09 7.16
C ASP A 263 -37.88 16.97 7.85
N LEU A 264 -36.62 16.83 7.43
CA LEU A 264 -35.48 17.67 7.82
C LEU A 264 -34.62 17.97 6.60
N VAL A 265 -34.02 19.16 6.61
CA VAL A 265 -33.10 19.62 5.57
C VAL A 265 -31.75 19.94 6.22
N TYR A 266 -30.73 19.21 5.80
CA TYR A 266 -29.35 19.39 6.23
C TYR A 266 -28.56 20.15 5.18
N LEU A 267 -27.94 21.27 5.58
CA LEU A 267 -27.06 22.06 4.76
C LEU A 267 -25.61 21.78 5.18
N LEU A 268 -24.82 21.22 4.26
CA LEU A 268 -23.44 20.83 4.50
C LEU A 268 -22.52 21.57 3.52
N SER A 269 -21.66 22.44 4.05
CA SER A 269 -20.67 23.21 3.31
C SER A 269 -19.30 22.54 3.37
N ASP A 270 -18.47 22.79 2.36
CA ASP A 270 -17.06 22.42 2.37
C ASP A 270 -16.22 23.25 3.38
N LYS A 271 -16.79 24.35 3.89
CA LYS A 271 -16.18 25.18 4.94
C LYS A 271 -16.88 24.98 6.29
N ASN A 272 -16.07 24.99 7.35
CA ASN A 272 -16.58 24.91 8.72
C ASN A 272 -17.09 26.29 9.18
N GLU A 273 -17.76 26.35 10.32
CA GLU A 273 -18.21 27.60 10.96
C GLU A 273 -17.08 28.66 11.08
N ARG A 274 -15.84 28.21 11.30
CA ARG A 274 -14.63 29.05 11.39
C ARG A 274 -14.16 29.62 10.03
N GLY A 275 -14.77 29.20 8.92
CA GLY A 275 -14.39 29.60 7.55
C GLY A 275 -13.18 28.86 6.97
N THR A 276 -12.63 27.88 7.69
CA THR A 276 -11.55 27.01 7.22
C THR A 276 -12.11 25.91 6.32
N GLY A 277 -11.60 25.81 5.09
CA GLY A 277 -11.91 24.70 4.19
C GLY A 277 -10.92 23.55 4.41
N VAL A 278 -11.42 22.33 4.55
CA VAL A 278 -10.59 21.12 4.70
C VAL A 278 -10.45 20.45 3.32
N PRO A 279 -9.22 20.12 2.86
CA PRO A 279 -9.03 19.31 1.66
C PRO A 279 -9.76 17.97 1.80
N GLY A 280 -10.70 17.67 0.91
CA GLY A 280 -11.52 16.45 1.00
C GLY A 280 -12.79 16.57 1.85
N GLY A 281 -13.25 17.78 2.18
CA GLY A 281 -14.48 18.02 2.96
C GLY A 281 -15.74 17.32 2.44
N TRP A 282 -15.81 16.98 1.15
CA TRP A 282 -16.90 16.20 0.58
C TRP A 282 -16.97 14.75 1.11
N ILE A 283 -15.84 14.13 1.47
CA ILE A 283 -15.78 12.79 2.09
C ILE A 283 -16.36 12.86 3.50
N GLU A 284 -15.98 13.89 4.27
CA GLU A 284 -16.54 14.13 5.60
C GLU A 284 -18.05 14.41 5.53
N ASN A 285 -18.51 15.13 4.51
CA ASN A 285 -19.94 15.34 4.26
C ASN A 285 -20.65 14.00 3.95
N ALA A 286 -20.03 13.09 3.21
CA ALA A 286 -20.55 11.74 2.99
C ALA A 286 -20.62 10.93 4.30
N GLU A 287 -19.62 11.03 5.17
CA GLU A 287 -19.62 10.42 6.51
C GLU A 287 -20.75 10.96 7.38
N ILE A 288 -20.93 12.28 7.42
CA ILE A 288 -22.03 12.95 8.11
C ILE A 288 -23.38 12.39 7.66
N ILE A 289 -23.61 12.29 6.34
CA ILE A 289 -24.84 11.77 5.75
C ILE A 289 -25.10 10.33 6.24
N CYS A 290 -24.08 9.46 6.18
CA CYS A 290 -24.19 8.08 6.65
C CYS A 290 -24.51 8.02 8.14
N ARG A 291 -23.83 8.81 8.98
CA ARG A 291 -24.03 8.80 10.43
C ARG A 291 -25.40 9.35 10.86
N ILE A 292 -25.91 10.37 10.19
CA ILE A 292 -27.28 10.87 10.41
C ILE A 292 -28.32 9.79 10.06
N CYS A 293 -28.15 9.12 8.91
CA CYS A 293 -29.04 8.04 8.49
C CYS A 293 -29.03 6.89 9.52
N LEU A 294 -27.83 6.52 10.00
CA LEU A 294 -27.67 5.49 11.02
C LEU A 294 -28.35 5.89 12.34
N LEU A 295 -28.15 7.11 12.83
CA LEU A 295 -28.79 7.60 14.06
C LEU A 295 -30.32 7.54 14.00
N LYS A 296 -30.90 7.86 12.84
CA LYS A 296 -32.35 7.82 12.61
C LYS A 296 -32.89 6.40 12.49
N ASN A 297 -32.10 5.48 11.96
CA ASN A 297 -32.55 4.15 11.52
C ASN A 297 -31.87 3.01 12.31
N ARG A 298 -31.30 3.28 13.48
CA ARG A 298 -30.60 2.26 14.29
C ARG A 298 -31.58 1.25 14.89
N LYS A 299 -31.23 -0.04 14.85
CA LYS A 299 -31.87 -1.08 15.67
C LYS A 299 -31.49 -0.89 17.14
N GLN A 300 -32.48 -0.68 18.01
CA GLN A 300 -32.26 -0.62 19.46
C GLN A 300 -32.31 -2.04 20.01
N ASP A 301 -31.19 -2.55 20.53
CA ASP A 301 -31.19 -3.83 21.22
C ASP A 301 -31.73 -3.65 22.65
N VAL A 302 -32.86 -4.31 22.89
CA VAL A 302 -33.63 -4.21 24.14
C VAL A 302 -32.88 -4.80 25.34
N ASP A 303 -31.96 -5.74 25.11
CA ASP A 303 -31.22 -6.43 26.19
C ASP A 303 -30.12 -5.55 26.81
N HIS A 304 -29.61 -4.55 26.10
CA HIS A 304 -28.62 -3.59 26.61
C HIS A 304 -29.25 -2.36 27.29
N SER A 305 -30.58 -2.18 27.19
CA SER A 305 -31.26 -1.01 27.75
C SER A 305 -31.20 -0.94 29.28
N GLY A 306 -30.92 -2.05 29.96
CA GLY A 306 -30.76 -2.10 31.43
C GLY A 306 -29.49 -1.40 31.95
N SER A 307 -28.45 -1.26 31.11
CA SER A 307 -27.22 -0.52 31.45
C SER A 307 -27.28 0.94 31.00
N VAL A 308 -28.09 1.27 29.99
CA VAL A 308 -28.22 2.64 29.44
C VAL A 308 -28.97 3.57 30.42
N SER A 309 -29.77 3.02 31.33
CA SER A 309 -30.50 3.80 32.34
C SER A 309 -29.62 4.41 33.44
N SER A 310 -28.36 3.96 33.63
CA SER A 310 -27.47 4.52 34.67
C SER A 310 -26.60 5.68 34.19
N THR A 311 -26.45 5.90 32.88
CA THR A 311 -25.58 6.95 32.29
C THR A 311 -26.32 8.15 31.71
N GLY A 312 -27.66 8.24 31.85
CA GLY A 312 -28.43 9.38 31.36
C GLY A 312 -28.38 9.60 29.84
N ALA A 313 -27.85 8.63 29.07
CA ALA A 313 -27.65 8.73 27.63
C ALA A 313 -29.01 8.77 26.91
N ASN A 314 -29.43 9.97 26.50
CA ASN A 314 -30.68 10.15 25.77
C ASN A 314 -30.54 9.59 24.35
N THR A 315 -31.31 8.55 24.04
CA THR A 315 -31.41 8.03 22.67
C THR A 315 -31.86 9.13 21.70
N TYR A 316 -31.37 9.09 20.46
CA TYR A 316 -31.79 10.04 19.43
C TYR A 316 -33.30 9.92 19.18
N ASN A 317 -33.99 11.05 19.16
CA ASN A 317 -35.41 11.12 18.82
C ASN A 317 -35.62 12.22 17.79
N ASN A 318 -35.91 11.81 16.56
CA ASN A 318 -36.10 12.71 15.42
C ASN A 318 -37.22 13.74 15.67
N THR A 319 -38.31 13.33 16.31
CA THR A 319 -39.45 14.23 16.60
C THR A 319 -39.09 15.29 17.64
N SER A 320 -38.29 14.94 18.64
CA SER A 320 -37.80 15.89 19.64
C SER A 320 -36.85 16.89 19.00
N PHE A 321 -35.89 16.43 18.19
CA PHE A 321 -35.00 17.32 17.45
C PHE A 321 -35.79 18.29 16.55
N LYS A 322 -36.73 17.77 15.75
CA LYS A 322 -37.60 18.56 14.86
C LYS A 322 -38.42 19.62 15.61
N ASN A 323 -38.89 19.31 16.82
CA ASN A 323 -39.64 20.27 17.63
C ASN A 323 -38.72 21.33 18.25
N ASN A 324 -37.50 20.97 18.63
CA ASN A 324 -36.55 21.88 19.27
C ASN A 324 -35.90 22.87 18.28
N ILE A 325 -35.76 22.50 17.00
CA ILE A 325 -35.25 23.40 15.96
C ILE A 325 -36.31 24.36 15.40
N ARG A 326 -37.60 24.14 15.73
CA ARG A 326 -38.68 25.05 15.30
C ARG A 326 -38.65 26.27 16.20
N THR A 327 -38.35 27.42 15.61
CA THR A 327 -38.41 28.73 16.25
C THR A 327 -39.87 29.11 16.52
N THR A 328 -40.11 30.12 17.36
CA THR A 328 -41.45 30.69 17.61
C THR A 328 -42.03 31.42 16.37
N SER A 329 -41.20 31.69 15.36
CA SER A 329 -41.63 32.16 14.06
C SER A 329 -42.21 30.99 13.24
N ASP A 330 -43.25 31.22 12.43
CA ASP A 330 -43.81 30.22 11.50
C ASP A 330 -42.81 29.79 10.39
N GLN A 331 -41.52 30.07 10.55
CA GLN A 331 -40.44 29.73 9.62
C GLN A 331 -39.77 28.43 10.02
N HIS A 332 -39.41 27.62 9.03
CA HIS A 332 -38.73 26.34 9.26
C HIS A 332 -37.24 26.57 9.59
N GLY A 333 -36.77 25.92 10.66
CA GLY A 333 -35.36 25.86 10.99
C GLY A 333 -34.63 24.79 10.18
N TYR A 334 -33.47 25.14 9.64
CA TYR A 334 -32.57 24.21 8.94
C TYR A 334 -31.59 23.57 9.93
N ALA A 335 -30.97 22.46 9.51
CA ALA A 335 -29.97 21.76 10.29
C ALA A 335 -28.63 21.67 9.53
N SER A 336 -27.57 21.47 10.28
CA SER A 336 -26.23 21.14 9.78
C SER A 336 -25.55 20.22 10.78
N ALA A 337 -24.39 19.70 10.41
CA ALA A 337 -23.65 18.79 11.26
C ALA A 337 -22.13 18.97 11.12
N GLY A 338 -21.42 18.58 12.17
CA GLY A 338 -19.96 18.44 12.19
C GLY A 338 -19.60 17.02 12.57
N PHE A 339 -18.52 16.50 11.99
CA PHE A 339 -18.04 15.15 12.25
C PHE A 339 -16.54 15.19 12.54
N ALA A 340 -16.14 14.44 13.56
CA ALA A 340 -14.75 14.15 13.85
C ALA A 340 -14.60 12.67 14.14
N GLU A 341 -13.43 12.17 13.81
CA GLU A 341 -13.09 10.80 14.04
C GLU A 341 -11.61 10.67 14.38
N ILE A 342 -11.34 9.96 15.46
CA ILE A 342 -9.99 9.58 15.86
C ILE A 342 -9.91 8.07 15.74
N ARG A 343 -9.16 7.60 14.73
CA ARG A 343 -8.89 6.18 14.49
C ARG A 343 -7.44 5.82 14.79
N ARG A 344 -7.24 4.54 15.10
CA ARG A 344 -5.92 3.93 15.08
C ARG A 344 -5.33 4.00 13.66
N PRO A 345 -4.07 4.39 13.47
CA PRO A 345 -3.46 4.57 12.15
C PRO A 345 -3.06 3.21 11.54
N ASN A 346 -4.04 2.37 11.19
CA ASN A 346 -3.81 0.97 10.77
C ASN A 346 -2.91 0.84 9.54
N LYS A 347 -3.02 1.76 8.56
CA LYS A 347 -2.17 1.79 7.36
C LYS A 347 -0.68 2.01 7.73
N PRO A 348 -0.32 3.09 8.45
CA PRO A 348 1.04 3.27 9.00
C PRO A 348 1.57 2.08 9.80
N ILE A 349 0.72 1.47 10.62
CA ILE A 349 1.11 0.36 11.50
C ILE A 349 1.55 -0.85 10.68
N ALA A 350 0.78 -1.24 9.67
CA ALA A 350 1.12 -2.37 8.80
C ALA A 350 2.47 -2.18 8.11
N LEU A 351 2.75 -0.95 7.64
CA LEU A 351 4.00 -0.61 6.98
C LEU A 351 5.18 -0.54 7.95
N ALA A 352 4.98 -0.03 9.17
CA ALA A 352 6.01 0.01 10.21
C ALA A 352 6.43 -1.40 10.64
N VAL A 353 5.47 -2.30 10.89
CA VAL A 353 5.74 -3.71 11.23
C VAL A 353 6.48 -4.41 10.09
N LEU A 354 6.04 -4.20 8.84
CA LEU A 354 6.69 -4.75 7.65
C LEU A 354 8.16 -4.30 7.55
N TYR A 355 8.40 -3.00 7.74
CA TYR A 355 9.75 -2.42 7.74
C TYR A 355 10.65 -3.01 8.83
N HIS A 356 10.18 -3.07 10.08
CA HIS A 356 10.98 -3.56 11.20
C HIS A 356 11.28 -5.06 11.07
N MET A 357 10.31 -5.85 10.59
CA MET A 357 10.53 -7.26 10.30
C MET A 357 11.61 -7.44 9.22
N TYR A 358 11.52 -6.71 8.11
CA TYR A 358 12.52 -6.78 7.04
C TYR A 358 13.91 -6.36 7.52
N ARG A 359 13.98 -5.28 8.30
CA ARG A 359 15.23 -4.80 8.89
C ARG A 359 15.85 -5.84 9.82
N TYR A 360 15.04 -6.53 10.62
CA TYR A 360 15.50 -7.63 11.47
C TYR A 360 16.09 -8.77 10.64
N LEU A 361 15.38 -9.22 9.60
CA LEU A 361 15.87 -10.28 8.71
C LEU A 361 17.18 -9.89 8.02
N LEU A 362 17.30 -8.64 7.54
CA LEU A 362 18.54 -8.13 6.94
C LEU A 362 19.70 -8.08 7.93
N ALA A 363 19.46 -7.60 9.15
CA ALA A 363 20.47 -7.58 10.20
C ALA A 363 20.98 -8.99 10.51
N ARG A 364 20.07 -9.97 10.48
CA ARG A 364 20.42 -11.37 10.67
C ARG A 364 21.20 -11.97 9.51
N MET A 365 20.84 -11.65 8.27
CA MET A 365 21.62 -12.07 7.08
C MET A 365 23.02 -11.45 7.05
N ARG A 366 23.24 -10.31 7.71
CA ARG A 366 24.55 -9.66 7.85
C ARG A 366 25.44 -10.27 8.93
N GLN A 367 24.90 -11.09 9.84
CA GLN A 367 25.72 -11.73 10.88
C GLN A 367 26.72 -12.68 10.21
N GLU A 368 28.00 -12.46 10.45
CA GLU A 368 29.06 -13.31 9.89
C GLU A 368 29.26 -14.54 10.80
N PRO A 369 29.36 -15.75 10.23
CA PRO A 369 29.78 -16.91 11.02
C PRO A 369 31.26 -16.79 11.40
N ASP A 370 31.63 -17.23 12.60
CA ASP A 370 33.00 -17.21 13.12
C ASP A 370 33.90 -18.25 12.40
N TRP A 371 34.21 -18.01 11.12
CA TRP A 371 35.00 -18.91 10.28
C TRP A 371 36.44 -18.44 10.13
N SER A 372 37.37 -19.38 10.18
CA SER A 372 38.77 -19.09 9.88
C SER A 372 38.97 -18.84 8.38
N ILE A 373 40.03 -18.12 8.00
CA ILE A 373 40.37 -17.88 6.59
C ILE A 373 40.55 -19.20 5.83
N LYS A 374 41.00 -20.27 6.51
CA LYS A 374 41.15 -21.60 5.90
C LYS A 374 39.80 -22.22 5.53
N ASP A 375 38.80 -22.08 6.40
CA ASP A 375 37.46 -22.60 6.16
C ASP A 375 36.76 -21.80 5.05
N LYS A 376 36.97 -20.48 5.02
CA LYS A 376 36.49 -19.61 3.93
C LYS A 376 37.13 -19.97 2.58
N LEU A 377 38.42 -20.28 2.55
CA LEU A 377 39.10 -20.76 1.33
C LEU A 377 38.58 -22.15 0.89
N ALA A 378 38.33 -23.05 1.84
CA ALA A 378 37.77 -24.37 1.56
C ALA A 378 36.34 -24.29 1.00
N PHE A 379 35.52 -23.36 1.49
CA PHE A 379 34.16 -23.12 0.98
C PHE A 379 34.13 -22.80 -0.52
N PHE A 380 35.11 -22.02 -0.99
CA PHE A 380 35.29 -21.69 -2.40
C PHE A 380 36.13 -22.73 -3.17
N GLY A 381 36.62 -23.79 -2.52
CA GLY A 381 37.48 -24.80 -3.13
C GLY A 381 38.82 -24.25 -3.61
N LEU A 382 39.31 -23.23 -2.88
CA LEU A 382 40.59 -22.52 -3.06
C LEU A 382 41.67 -22.99 -2.08
N ASP A 383 41.39 -24.02 -1.26
CA ASP A 383 42.39 -24.65 -0.42
C ASP A 383 43.46 -25.36 -1.26
N ALA A 384 44.68 -25.44 -0.72
CA ALA A 384 45.83 -26.01 -1.42
C ALA A 384 45.56 -27.43 -1.94
N ALA A 385 44.87 -28.27 -1.16
CA ALA A 385 44.60 -29.65 -1.54
C ALA A 385 43.57 -29.76 -2.68
N SER A 386 42.58 -28.87 -2.74
CA SER A 386 41.61 -28.83 -3.84
C SER A 386 42.22 -28.26 -5.12
N VAL A 387 43.10 -27.26 -5.01
CA VAL A 387 43.84 -26.71 -6.16
C VAL A 387 44.79 -27.76 -6.74
N GLU A 388 45.53 -28.47 -5.88
CA GLU A 388 46.45 -29.54 -6.31
C GLU A 388 45.69 -30.69 -6.99
N ARG A 389 44.58 -31.18 -6.41
CA ARG A 389 43.74 -32.22 -7.05
C ARG A 389 43.21 -31.78 -8.42
N LYS A 390 42.85 -30.50 -8.58
CA LYS A 390 42.39 -29.95 -9.86
C LYS A 390 43.52 -29.95 -10.90
N VAL A 391 44.75 -29.66 -10.49
CA VAL A 391 45.93 -29.60 -11.39
C VAL A 391 46.51 -30.98 -11.69
N GLU A 392 46.51 -31.91 -10.74
CA GLU A 392 46.94 -33.30 -10.97
C GLU A 392 46.10 -33.97 -12.06
N GLY A 393 44.79 -33.69 -12.11
CA GLY A 393 43.93 -34.17 -13.20
C GLY A 393 44.19 -33.53 -14.58
N LEU A 394 45.03 -32.49 -14.66
CA LEU A 394 45.44 -31.86 -15.92
C LEU A 394 46.76 -32.44 -16.46
N LEU A 395 47.64 -32.90 -15.57
CA LEU A 395 48.95 -33.42 -15.94
C LEU A 395 48.84 -34.78 -16.66
N PRO A 396 49.75 -35.07 -17.61
CA PRO A 396 49.86 -36.40 -18.21
C PRO A 396 50.46 -37.41 -17.22
N ASP A 397 50.21 -38.71 -17.44
CA ASP A 397 50.80 -39.79 -16.65
C ASP A 397 52.33 -39.75 -16.69
N GLU A 398 52.99 -40.06 -15.57
CA GLU A 398 54.47 -40.04 -15.41
C GLU A 398 55.20 -40.90 -16.46
N ASP A 399 54.50 -41.89 -17.04
CA ASP A 399 55.00 -42.78 -18.08
C ASP A 399 55.41 -42.05 -19.37
N LEU A 400 54.87 -40.86 -19.66
CA LEU A 400 55.19 -40.10 -20.86
C LEU A 400 56.60 -39.48 -20.85
N VAL A 401 57.16 -39.22 -19.65
CA VAL A 401 58.56 -38.80 -19.47
C VAL A 401 59.50 -40.00 -19.62
N SER A 402 59.10 -41.17 -19.13
CA SER A 402 59.84 -42.43 -19.34
C SER A 402 59.92 -42.81 -20.83
N GLY A 403 58.85 -42.51 -21.60
CA GLY A 403 58.80 -42.68 -23.06
C GLY A 403 59.85 -41.89 -23.85
N MET A 404 60.44 -40.84 -23.26
CA MET A 404 61.52 -40.07 -23.90
C MET A 404 62.82 -40.88 -24.06
N SER A 405 62.99 -41.96 -23.29
CA SER A 405 64.11 -42.90 -23.44
C SER A 405 64.11 -43.66 -24.78
N GLY A 406 62.97 -43.66 -25.49
CA GLY A 406 62.79 -44.30 -26.81
C GLY A 406 63.07 -43.41 -28.02
N ILE A 407 63.45 -42.14 -27.82
CA ILE A 407 63.76 -41.20 -28.93
C ILE A 407 65.08 -41.59 -29.59
N MET A 408 65.14 -41.53 -30.93
CA MET A 408 66.36 -41.81 -31.70
C MET A 408 67.51 -40.88 -31.27
N THR A 409 68.59 -41.46 -30.73
CA THR A 409 69.81 -40.75 -30.32
C THR A 409 70.84 -40.72 -31.45
N HIS A 410 71.56 -39.62 -31.62
CA HIS A 410 72.76 -39.56 -32.46
C HIS A 410 73.91 -40.36 -31.82
N ASN A 411 74.74 -41.02 -32.65
CA ASN A 411 75.89 -41.78 -32.17
C ASN A 411 77.04 -40.83 -31.77
N VAL A 412 77.05 -40.39 -30.51
CA VAL A 412 78.10 -39.54 -29.92
C VAL A 412 78.82 -40.30 -28.82
N SER A 413 80.15 -40.17 -28.75
CA SER A 413 80.96 -40.83 -27.71
C SER A 413 80.84 -40.10 -26.37
N PHE A 414 80.97 -40.83 -25.26
CA PHE A 414 80.89 -40.23 -23.92
C PHE A 414 82.03 -39.22 -23.66
N SER A 415 83.20 -39.39 -24.30
CA SER A 415 84.32 -38.45 -24.23
C SER A 415 84.01 -37.08 -24.85
N ASP A 416 83.19 -37.03 -25.89
CA ASP A 416 82.82 -35.78 -26.59
C ASP A 416 81.74 -34.99 -25.83
N LEU A 417 80.92 -35.69 -25.03
CA LEU A 417 79.86 -35.10 -24.21
C LEU A 417 80.36 -34.56 -22.87
N LYS A 418 81.54 -35.00 -22.45
CA LYS A 418 82.16 -34.69 -21.16
C LYS A 418 82.38 -33.18 -20.91
N PRO A 419 82.93 -32.38 -21.85
CA PRO A 419 83.16 -30.95 -21.62
C PRO A 419 81.92 -30.07 -21.79
N LEU A 420 80.81 -30.62 -22.28
CA LEU A 420 79.60 -29.87 -22.62
C LEU A 420 78.72 -29.61 -21.40
N SER A 421 77.93 -28.53 -21.45
CA SER A 421 76.81 -28.32 -20.52
C SER A 421 75.68 -29.33 -20.79
N LEU A 422 74.81 -29.57 -19.81
CA LEU A 422 73.64 -30.46 -19.98
C LEU A 422 72.76 -30.04 -21.16
N ARG A 423 72.60 -28.73 -21.42
CA ARG A 423 71.86 -28.20 -22.57
C ARG A 423 72.54 -28.49 -23.92
N GLU A 424 73.86 -28.41 -23.97
CA GLU A 424 74.63 -28.72 -25.19
C GLU A 424 74.71 -30.23 -25.43
N ALA A 425 74.80 -31.03 -24.37
CA ALA A 425 74.74 -32.49 -24.43
C ALA A 425 73.38 -32.99 -24.92
N GLU A 426 72.28 -32.37 -24.47
CA GLU A 426 70.93 -32.65 -24.98
C GLU A 426 70.83 -32.41 -26.49
N ARG A 427 71.33 -31.27 -26.97
CA ARG A 427 71.36 -30.94 -28.41
C ARG A 427 72.24 -31.89 -29.22
N ALA A 428 73.37 -32.33 -28.67
CA ALA A 428 74.26 -33.28 -29.31
C ALA A 428 73.64 -34.70 -29.39
N LEU A 429 72.87 -35.10 -28.36
CA LEU A 429 72.26 -36.43 -28.28
C LEU A 429 70.94 -36.56 -29.06
N PHE A 430 70.06 -35.56 -28.97
CA PHE A 430 68.69 -35.62 -29.50
C PHE A 430 68.37 -34.54 -30.55
N GLY A 431 69.28 -33.60 -30.82
CA GLY A 431 69.00 -32.46 -31.69
C GLY A 431 67.88 -31.58 -31.12
N GLN A 432 66.78 -31.45 -31.87
CA GLN A 432 65.52 -30.81 -31.41
C GLN A 432 64.44 -31.83 -30.99
N GLY A 433 64.71 -33.13 -31.12
CA GLY A 433 63.70 -34.18 -30.99
C GLY A 433 63.13 -34.34 -29.58
N ALA A 434 63.97 -34.23 -28.55
CA ALA A 434 63.54 -34.35 -27.16
C ALA A 434 62.66 -33.16 -26.71
N GLU A 435 63.04 -31.94 -27.10
CA GLU A 435 62.26 -30.73 -26.82
C GLU A 435 60.93 -30.72 -27.60
N ALA A 436 60.93 -31.14 -28.87
CA ALA A 436 59.73 -31.26 -29.69
C ALA A 436 58.77 -32.33 -29.14
N TYR A 437 59.28 -33.50 -28.73
CA TYR A 437 58.47 -34.56 -28.12
C TYR A 437 57.80 -34.08 -26.82
N PHE A 438 58.55 -33.41 -25.96
CA PHE A 438 58.01 -32.86 -24.71
C PHE A 438 56.94 -31.79 -24.98
N ARG A 439 57.19 -30.88 -25.93
CA ARG A 439 56.20 -29.86 -26.30
C ARG A 439 54.92 -30.48 -26.85
N ASP A 440 55.03 -31.42 -27.78
CA ASP A 440 53.88 -31.91 -28.53
C ASP A 440 53.05 -32.94 -27.74
N ASN A 441 53.67 -33.72 -26.82
CA ASN A 441 52.98 -34.76 -26.04
C ASN A 441 52.65 -34.36 -24.60
N VAL A 442 53.40 -33.42 -24.00
CA VAL A 442 53.19 -32.97 -22.61
C VAL A 442 52.58 -31.58 -22.59
N VAL A 443 53.27 -30.57 -23.15
CA VAL A 443 52.82 -29.17 -23.07
C VAL A 443 51.48 -28.95 -23.81
N ARG A 444 51.39 -29.37 -25.07
CA ARG A 444 50.19 -29.15 -25.88
C ARG A 444 48.96 -29.87 -25.33
N LEU A 445 49.14 -31.07 -24.80
CA LEU A 445 48.06 -31.87 -24.21
C LEU A 445 47.53 -31.23 -22.93
N VAL A 446 48.41 -30.63 -22.12
CA VAL A 446 48.03 -29.83 -20.95
C VAL A 446 47.34 -28.53 -21.38
N GLU A 447 47.83 -27.83 -22.40
CA GLU A 447 47.21 -26.62 -22.93
C GLU A 447 45.79 -26.87 -23.48
N GLU A 448 45.58 -27.98 -24.19
CA GLU A 448 44.26 -28.40 -24.69
C GLU A 448 43.30 -28.72 -23.52
N ARG A 449 43.75 -29.48 -22.52
CA ARG A 449 42.96 -29.78 -21.30
C ARG A 449 42.63 -28.53 -20.48
N VAL A 450 43.57 -27.59 -20.35
CA VAL A 450 43.32 -26.31 -19.68
C VAL A 450 42.27 -25.52 -20.46
N ARG A 451 42.37 -25.45 -21.79
CA ARG A 451 41.39 -24.72 -22.62
C ARG A 451 39.98 -25.29 -22.53
N GLU A 452 39.84 -26.61 -22.45
CA GLU A 452 38.54 -27.26 -22.26
C GLU A 452 37.94 -27.00 -20.87
N ARG A 453 38.78 -26.85 -19.85
CA ARG A 453 38.37 -26.75 -18.44
C ARG A 453 38.23 -25.31 -17.94
N SER A 454 38.88 -24.34 -18.59
CA SER A 454 38.78 -22.89 -18.30
C SER A 454 37.42 -22.27 -18.68
N SER A 455 36.33 -23.05 -18.62
CA SER A 455 34.97 -22.51 -18.76
C SER A 455 34.67 -21.60 -17.57
N SER A 456 34.30 -20.35 -17.84
CA SER A 456 33.90 -19.38 -16.83
C SER A 456 32.75 -19.89 -15.95
N GLY A 457 32.76 -19.49 -14.68
CA GLY A 457 31.74 -19.77 -13.70
C GLY A 457 31.90 -21.10 -12.96
N SER A 458 33.11 -21.67 -12.89
CA SER A 458 33.37 -22.86 -12.07
C SER A 458 33.28 -22.53 -10.57
N LEU A 459 33.82 -21.37 -10.17
CA LEU A 459 33.82 -20.95 -8.77
C LEU A 459 32.41 -20.64 -8.26
N ARG A 460 31.59 -19.96 -9.08
CA ARG A 460 30.20 -19.67 -8.73
C ARG A 460 29.37 -20.94 -8.54
N ARG A 461 29.47 -21.91 -9.46
CA ARG A 461 28.77 -23.20 -9.34
C ARG A 461 29.20 -23.97 -8.09
N HIS A 462 30.49 -23.91 -7.76
CA HIS A 462 31.01 -24.52 -6.54
C HIS A 462 30.50 -23.80 -5.29
N ALA A 463 30.53 -22.47 -5.24
CA ALA A 463 29.97 -21.68 -4.14
C ALA A 463 28.47 -21.92 -3.95
N GLU A 464 27.70 -22.03 -5.04
CA GLU A 464 26.27 -22.39 -4.99
C GLU A 464 26.03 -23.81 -4.47
N HIS A 465 26.92 -24.75 -4.76
CA HIS A 465 26.87 -26.12 -4.22
C HIS A 465 27.24 -26.15 -2.73
N SER A 466 28.35 -25.53 -2.34
CA SER A 466 28.77 -25.41 -0.93
C SER A 466 27.74 -24.68 -0.07
N ARG A 467 26.96 -23.76 -0.66
CA ARG A 467 25.84 -23.08 0.01
C ARG A 467 24.69 -24.04 0.37
N ALA A 468 24.48 -25.11 -0.40
CA ALA A 468 23.48 -26.12 -0.05
C ALA A 468 23.88 -26.89 1.22
N GLU A 469 25.19 -27.00 1.48
CA GLU A 469 25.75 -27.64 2.68
C GLU A 469 25.85 -26.66 3.87
N HIS A 470 26.07 -25.36 3.58
CA HIS A 470 26.18 -24.28 4.57
C HIS A 470 25.20 -23.14 4.28
N PRO A 471 23.93 -23.26 4.71
CA PRO A 471 22.91 -22.25 4.47
C PRO A 471 23.13 -20.95 5.26
N GLU A 472 23.96 -20.96 6.31
CA GLU A 472 24.36 -19.75 7.03
C GLU A 472 25.17 -18.75 6.18
N VAL A 473 25.75 -19.18 5.05
CA VAL A 473 26.56 -18.33 4.17
C VAL A 473 25.70 -17.79 3.02
N GLY A 474 25.36 -16.51 3.09
CA GLY A 474 24.59 -15.79 2.07
C GLY A 474 25.40 -14.83 1.20
N TYR A 475 24.70 -14.04 0.39
CA TYR A 475 25.32 -13.07 -0.52
C TYR A 475 26.03 -11.91 0.20
N PHE A 476 25.65 -11.58 1.43
CA PHE A 476 26.36 -10.59 2.24
C PHE A 476 27.78 -11.07 2.59
N GLN A 477 27.92 -12.33 3.01
CA GLN A 477 29.20 -12.97 3.30
C GLN A 477 30.03 -13.09 2.02
N TRP A 478 29.41 -13.44 0.89
CA TRP A 478 30.12 -13.47 -0.41
C TRP A 478 30.66 -12.11 -0.79
N ALA A 479 29.89 -11.03 -0.60
CA ALA A 479 30.34 -9.67 -0.87
C ALA A 479 31.50 -9.26 0.04
N ALA A 480 31.46 -9.62 1.32
CA ALA A 480 32.52 -9.33 2.28
C ALA A 480 33.81 -10.14 2.01
N TRP A 481 33.68 -11.44 1.71
CA TRP A 481 34.83 -12.34 1.51
C TRP A 481 35.52 -12.13 0.16
N SER A 482 34.79 -11.64 -0.84
CA SER A 482 35.32 -11.32 -2.16
C SER A 482 35.86 -9.90 -2.30
N ASP A 483 35.75 -9.08 -1.25
CA ASP A 483 36.35 -7.75 -1.19
C ASP A 483 37.89 -7.84 -1.13
N SER A 484 38.57 -6.72 -1.38
CA SER A 484 40.04 -6.61 -1.30
C SER A 484 40.53 -6.14 0.08
N GLU A 485 39.66 -6.13 1.09
CA GLU A 485 39.98 -5.68 2.45
C GLU A 485 40.79 -6.72 3.25
N LEU A 486 41.41 -6.26 4.35
CA LEU A 486 42.25 -7.07 5.23
C LEU A 486 41.45 -8.23 5.85
N GLY A 487 41.88 -9.46 5.63
CA GLY A 487 41.21 -10.68 6.14
C GLY A 487 40.16 -11.29 5.21
N SER A 488 40.05 -10.78 3.98
CA SER A 488 39.21 -11.34 2.91
C SER A 488 39.83 -12.60 2.27
N VAL A 489 38.99 -13.40 1.60
CA VAL A 489 39.45 -14.56 0.83
C VAL A 489 40.27 -14.11 -0.38
N ARG A 490 39.91 -12.97 -0.97
CA ARG A 490 40.63 -12.43 -2.13
C ARG A 490 42.03 -11.97 -1.77
N GLU A 491 42.23 -11.33 -0.62
CA GLU A 491 43.59 -10.99 -0.15
C GLU A 491 44.43 -12.25 0.04
N ALA A 492 43.88 -13.28 0.69
CA ALA A 492 44.57 -14.56 0.86
C ALA A 492 44.91 -15.21 -0.49
N LEU A 493 44.01 -15.13 -1.48
CA LEU A 493 44.24 -15.60 -2.85
C LEU A 493 45.38 -14.81 -3.53
N LEU A 494 45.40 -13.48 -3.40
CA LEU A 494 46.48 -12.65 -3.93
C LEU A 494 47.82 -12.96 -3.24
N GLY A 495 47.81 -13.27 -1.94
CA GLY A 495 48.96 -13.80 -1.21
C GLY A 495 49.46 -15.12 -1.80
N LEU A 496 48.57 -16.08 -2.02
CA LEU A 496 48.91 -17.36 -2.66
C LEU A 496 49.46 -17.18 -4.08
N ILE A 497 48.91 -16.26 -4.87
CA ILE A 497 49.43 -15.93 -6.21
C ILE A 497 50.87 -15.39 -6.13
N ARG A 498 51.15 -14.50 -5.17
CA ARG A 498 52.50 -13.97 -4.94
C ARG A 498 53.47 -15.08 -4.54
N ASP A 499 53.10 -15.90 -3.56
CA ASP A 499 53.94 -17.01 -3.08
C ASP A 499 54.24 -18.01 -4.20
N LYS A 500 53.23 -18.40 -4.98
CA LYS A 500 53.39 -19.31 -6.12
C LYS A 500 54.18 -18.68 -7.27
N SER A 501 54.06 -17.37 -7.50
CA SER A 501 54.90 -16.68 -8.50
C SER A 501 56.38 -16.68 -8.10
N MET A 502 56.69 -16.46 -6.82
CA MET A 502 58.06 -16.54 -6.30
C MET A 502 58.61 -17.97 -6.37
N GLN A 503 57.79 -18.98 -6.05
CA GLN A 503 58.17 -20.39 -6.19
C GLN A 503 58.51 -20.74 -7.65
N LEU A 504 57.68 -20.29 -8.60
CA LEU A 504 57.89 -20.50 -10.02
C LEU A 504 59.16 -19.81 -10.55
N GLU A 505 59.43 -18.57 -10.14
CA GLU A 505 60.68 -17.88 -10.50
C GLU A 505 61.91 -18.60 -9.94
N SER A 506 61.84 -19.05 -8.68
CA SER A 506 62.93 -19.81 -8.05
C SER A 506 63.19 -21.15 -8.73
N ALA A 507 62.13 -21.88 -9.12
CA ALA A 507 62.23 -23.15 -9.81
C ALA A 507 62.79 -22.97 -11.24
N ARG A 508 62.41 -21.90 -11.94
CA ARG A 508 62.96 -21.55 -13.25
C ARG A 508 64.46 -21.23 -13.18
N ALA A 509 64.86 -20.40 -12.22
CA ALA A 509 66.27 -20.07 -12.00
C ALA A 509 67.12 -21.32 -11.67
N LEU A 510 66.54 -22.24 -10.87
CA LEU A 510 67.20 -23.50 -10.50
C LEU A 510 67.32 -24.46 -11.70
N LEU A 511 66.30 -24.54 -12.57
CA LEU A 511 66.39 -25.29 -13.82
C LEU A 511 67.47 -24.71 -14.76
N GLU A 512 67.51 -23.40 -14.91
CA GLU A 512 68.53 -22.73 -15.74
C GLU A 512 69.94 -22.99 -15.21
N GLN A 513 70.14 -22.94 -13.89
CA GLN A 513 71.39 -23.31 -13.26
C GLN A 513 71.76 -24.77 -13.55
N ARG A 514 70.82 -25.71 -13.36
CA ARG A 514 71.04 -27.15 -13.65
C ARG A 514 71.41 -27.37 -15.12
N GLN A 515 70.76 -26.70 -16.07
CA GLN A 515 71.05 -26.84 -17.50
C GLN A 515 72.46 -26.33 -17.90
N GLN A 516 73.04 -25.42 -17.11
CA GLN A 516 74.39 -24.87 -17.31
C GLN A 516 75.49 -25.71 -16.65
N GLU A 517 75.15 -26.64 -15.76
CA GLU A 517 76.11 -27.56 -15.15
C GLU A 517 76.77 -28.45 -16.22
N ARG A 518 78.05 -28.79 -16.02
CA ARG A 518 78.78 -29.67 -16.92
C ARG A 518 78.38 -31.13 -16.69
N VAL A 519 78.46 -31.93 -17.75
CA VAL A 519 78.24 -33.39 -17.69
C VAL A 519 79.23 -34.08 -16.73
N GLU A 520 80.43 -33.53 -16.57
CA GLU A 520 81.47 -34.01 -15.63
C GLU A 520 81.07 -33.91 -14.16
N ASP A 521 80.23 -32.95 -13.80
CA ASP A 521 79.87 -32.65 -12.41
C ASP A 521 78.62 -33.43 -11.96
N GLN A 522 78.04 -34.22 -12.88
CA GLN A 522 76.83 -35.01 -12.63
C GLN A 522 77.12 -36.32 -11.88
N SER A 523 76.31 -36.61 -10.87
CA SER A 523 76.44 -37.79 -10.01
C SER A 523 75.62 -38.98 -10.53
N PHE A 524 76.15 -39.71 -11.53
CA PHE A 524 75.60 -40.99 -11.98
C PHE A 524 76.65 -42.11 -11.90
N LYS A 525 76.21 -43.38 -11.82
CA LYS A 525 77.10 -44.55 -11.74
C LYS A 525 77.89 -44.70 -13.05
N ARG A 526 79.18 -44.35 -13.05
CA ARG A 526 80.08 -44.48 -14.22
C ARG A 526 80.62 -45.91 -14.32
N ALA A 527 80.42 -46.57 -15.46
CA ALA A 527 81.04 -47.85 -15.76
C ALA A 527 82.37 -47.64 -16.50
N LEU A 528 83.48 -48.09 -15.92
CA LEU A 528 84.79 -48.04 -16.57
C LEU A 528 84.76 -48.87 -17.88
N PHE A 529 85.15 -48.26 -19.00
CA PHE A 529 85.28 -48.87 -20.34
C PHE A 529 83.99 -49.26 -21.10
N ARG A 530 82.80 -48.77 -20.70
CA ARG A 530 81.53 -49.00 -21.45
C ARG A 530 80.82 -47.69 -21.83
N ASP A 531 81.23 -47.08 -22.94
CA ASP A 531 80.67 -45.80 -23.39
C ASP A 531 79.16 -45.84 -23.64
N LYS A 532 78.63 -46.92 -24.23
CA LYS A 532 77.18 -47.07 -24.47
C LYS A 532 76.36 -47.09 -23.16
N GLN A 533 76.91 -47.67 -22.09
CA GLN A 533 76.24 -47.71 -20.79
C GLN A 533 76.32 -46.34 -20.09
N ASN A 534 77.44 -45.63 -20.25
CA ASN A 534 77.61 -44.29 -19.70
C ASN A 534 76.69 -43.27 -20.39
N VAL A 535 76.48 -43.38 -21.71
CA VAL A 535 75.49 -42.56 -22.45
C VAL A 535 74.07 -42.87 -21.99
N ARG A 536 73.71 -44.14 -21.74
CA ARG A 536 72.38 -44.50 -21.21
C ARG A 536 72.15 -43.96 -19.80
N ASN A 537 73.13 -44.10 -18.91
CA ASN A 537 73.04 -43.56 -17.55
C ASN A 537 73.00 -42.01 -17.55
N LEU A 538 73.62 -41.36 -18.55
CA LEU A 538 73.52 -39.92 -18.75
C LEU A 538 72.13 -39.51 -19.24
N ILE A 539 71.51 -40.28 -20.15
CA ILE A 539 70.13 -40.04 -20.60
C ILE A 539 69.16 -40.15 -19.42
N ASP A 540 69.25 -41.20 -18.61
CA ASP A 540 68.40 -41.38 -17.42
C ASP A 540 68.60 -40.21 -16.42
N CYS A 541 69.85 -39.78 -16.22
CA CYS A 541 70.18 -38.63 -15.38
C CYS A 541 69.64 -37.30 -15.94
N MET A 542 69.66 -37.11 -17.27
CA MET A 542 69.06 -35.93 -17.91
C MET A 542 67.54 -35.92 -17.81
N LEU A 543 66.87 -37.07 -17.96
CA LEU A 543 65.43 -37.18 -17.78
C LEU A 543 65.04 -36.82 -16.34
N GLU A 544 65.76 -37.34 -15.35
CA GLU A 544 65.54 -37.07 -13.94
C GLU A 544 65.87 -35.61 -13.55
N ARG A 545 66.99 -35.04 -14.04
CA ARG A 545 67.45 -33.70 -13.60
C ARG A 545 66.89 -32.53 -14.40
N VAL A 546 66.45 -32.76 -15.63
CA VAL A 546 65.97 -31.69 -16.53
C VAL A 546 64.47 -31.84 -16.82
N TYR A 547 63.99 -33.04 -17.15
CA TYR A 547 62.62 -33.22 -17.62
C TYR A 547 61.60 -33.40 -16.49
N VAL A 548 61.95 -34.08 -15.39
CA VAL A 548 61.09 -34.11 -14.18
C VAL A 548 60.86 -32.70 -13.62
N PRO A 549 61.88 -31.84 -13.44
CA PRO A 549 61.66 -30.45 -13.04
C PRO A 549 60.92 -29.60 -14.09
N LYS A 550 61.02 -29.91 -15.39
CA LYS A 550 60.19 -29.25 -16.43
C LYS A 550 58.71 -29.60 -16.26
N VAL A 551 58.36 -30.81 -15.84
CA VAL A 551 56.97 -31.19 -15.50
C VAL A 551 56.51 -30.48 -14.22
N GLU A 552 57.36 -30.39 -13.20
CA GLU A 552 57.05 -29.61 -11.99
C GLU A 552 56.85 -28.12 -12.29
N LEU A 553 57.62 -27.56 -13.23
CA LEU A 553 57.43 -26.19 -13.71
C LEU A 553 56.09 -26.01 -14.41
N LEU A 554 55.70 -26.95 -15.30
CA LEU A 554 54.39 -26.93 -15.92
C LEU A 554 53.27 -27.04 -14.87
N ARG A 555 53.45 -27.85 -13.82
CA ARG A 555 52.50 -27.92 -12.69
C ARG A 555 52.33 -26.55 -12.03
N LEU A 556 53.45 -25.91 -11.64
CA LEU A 556 53.42 -24.59 -11.00
C LEU A 556 52.83 -23.50 -11.92
N GLU A 557 53.13 -23.54 -13.21
CA GLU A 557 52.55 -22.63 -14.22
C GLU A 557 51.03 -22.77 -14.31
N ASN A 558 50.53 -24.01 -14.29
CA ASN A 558 49.09 -24.27 -14.35
C ASN A 558 48.38 -23.97 -13.03
N GLU A 559 49.00 -24.24 -11.87
CA GLU A 559 48.50 -23.79 -10.56
C GLU A 559 48.36 -22.26 -10.54
N LEU A 560 49.39 -21.53 -10.98
CA LEU A 560 49.35 -20.07 -11.07
C LEU A 560 48.27 -19.57 -12.05
N HIS A 561 48.14 -20.22 -13.22
CA HIS A 561 47.13 -19.86 -14.21
C HIS A 561 45.71 -20.04 -13.66
N LEU A 562 45.45 -21.15 -12.96
CA LEU A 562 44.17 -21.45 -12.34
C LEU A 562 43.84 -20.47 -11.19
N LEU A 563 44.82 -20.11 -10.36
CA LEU A 563 44.63 -19.09 -9.32
C LEU A 563 44.30 -17.70 -9.90
N ARG A 564 44.89 -17.33 -11.04
CA ARG A 564 44.56 -16.08 -11.75
C ARG A 564 43.14 -16.09 -12.33
N ILE A 565 42.70 -17.22 -12.88
CA ILE A 565 41.30 -17.38 -13.32
C ILE A 565 40.37 -17.21 -12.12
N TYR A 566 40.68 -17.83 -10.98
CA TYR A 566 39.86 -17.66 -9.78
C TYR A 566 39.85 -16.24 -9.22
N ASP A 567 40.93 -15.47 -9.33
CA ASP A 567 40.88 -14.04 -8.97
C ASP A 567 39.89 -13.27 -9.84
N THR A 568 39.87 -13.53 -11.16
CA THR A 568 38.87 -12.91 -12.05
C THR A 568 37.44 -13.37 -11.75
N GLU A 569 37.23 -14.65 -11.43
CA GLU A 569 35.91 -15.16 -11.04
C GLU A 569 35.46 -14.62 -9.67
N MET A 570 36.39 -14.38 -8.74
CA MET A 570 36.10 -13.73 -7.46
C MET A 570 35.67 -12.27 -7.65
N GLU A 571 36.27 -11.53 -8.60
CA GLU A 571 35.80 -10.18 -8.93
C GLU A 571 34.38 -10.17 -9.52
N GLU A 572 34.08 -11.12 -10.40
CA GLU A 572 32.73 -11.26 -10.96
C GLU A 572 31.72 -11.63 -9.88
N LEU A 573 32.10 -12.53 -8.97
CA LEU A 573 31.29 -12.90 -7.82
C LEU A 573 31.04 -11.69 -6.92
N HIS A 574 32.07 -10.88 -6.65
CA HIS A 574 31.96 -9.65 -5.86
C HIS A 574 30.97 -8.68 -6.47
N ARG A 575 31.10 -8.41 -7.79
CA ARG A 575 30.19 -7.51 -8.51
C ARG A 575 28.75 -8.01 -8.43
N PHE A 576 28.54 -9.31 -8.61
CA PHE A 576 27.23 -9.94 -8.51
C PHE A 576 26.65 -9.85 -7.09
N SER A 577 27.40 -10.26 -6.07
CA SER A 577 26.94 -10.23 -4.68
C SER A 577 26.68 -8.80 -4.21
N ARG A 578 27.54 -7.83 -4.57
CA ARG A 578 27.33 -6.41 -4.26
C ARG A 578 26.04 -5.88 -4.88
N HIS A 579 25.77 -6.24 -6.14
CA HIS A 579 24.52 -5.84 -6.81
C HIS A 579 23.29 -6.37 -6.05
N VAL A 580 23.28 -7.65 -5.68
CA VAL A 580 22.18 -8.25 -4.89
C VAL A 580 22.04 -7.60 -3.52
N THR A 581 23.13 -7.39 -2.78
CA THR A 581 23.08 -6.73 -1.46
C THR A 581 22.61 -5.28 -1.55
N ALA A 582 22.98 -4.56 -2.61
CA ALA A 582 22.56 -3.18 -2.82
C ALA A 582 21.06 -3.09 -3.15
N ALA A 583 20.51 -4.05 -3.90
CA ALA A 583 19.07 -4.14 -4.14
C ALA A 583 18.29 -4.39 -2.84
N LEU A 584 18.76 -5.34 -2.00
CA LEU A 584 18.16 -5.61 -0.69
C LEU A 584 18.16 -4.37 0.24
N GLU A 585 19.24 -3.60 0.23
CA GLU A 585 19.34 -2.34 0.98
C GLU A 585 18.47 -1.21 0.39
N ALA A 586 18.31 -1.16 -0.93
CA ALA A 586 17.42 -0.21 -1.59
C ALA A 586 15.96 -0.47 -1.23
N LEU A 587 15.55 -1.74 -1.17
CA LEU A 587 14.23 -2.14 -0.71
C LEU A 587 13.98 -1.72 0.75
N GLU A 588 14.98 -1.85 1.63
CA GLU A 588 14.88 -1.37 3.03
C GLU A 588 14.55 0.13 3.09
N ARG A 589 15.23 0.94 2.26
CA ARG A 589 15.00 2.38 2.19
C ARG A 589 13.61 2.70 1.65
N THR A 590 13.16 1.99 0.61
CA THR A 590 11.82 2.19 0.03
C THR A 590 10.70 1.86 1.03
N LEU A 591 10.86 0.78 1.81
CA LEU A 591 9.92 0.43 2.88
C LEU A 591 9.87 1.53 3.96
N ARG A 592 11.03 2.03 4.40
CA ARG A 592 11.13 3.11 5.39
C ARG A 592 10.49 4.40 4.89
N GLU A 593 10.78 4.80 3.66
CA GLU A 593 10.23 6.01 3.05
C GLU A 593 8.71 5.93 2.91
N THR A 594 8.19 4.79 2.46
CA THR A 594 6.74 4.59 2.30
C THR A 594 6.03 4.59 3.66
N ALA A 595 6.61 3.96 4.68
CA ALA A 595 6.10 4.02 6.05
C ALA A 595 6.10 5.46 6.60
N ALA A 596 7.20 6.21 6.41
CA ALA A 596 7.31 7.60 6.86
C ALA A 596 6.32 8.53 6.14
N GLN A 597 6.13 8.35 4.82
CA GLN A 597 5.13 9.09 4.04
C GLN A 597 3.71 8.80 4.53
N SER A 598 3.40 7.53 4.82
CA SER A 598 2.09 7.16 5.37
C SER A 598 1.86 7.73 6.77
N ILE A 599 2.90 7.83 7.61
CA ILE A 599 2.80 8.44 8.95
C ILE A 599 2.59 9.95 8.84
N ALA A 600 3.32 10.63 7.96
CA ALA A 600 3.16 12.06 7.73
C ALA A 600 1.79 12.42 7.12
N ALA A 601 1.15 11.49 6.41
CA ALA A 601 -0.21 11.64 5.91
C ALA A 601 -1.29 11.36 6.97
N ALA A 602 -0.94 10.73 8.10
CA ALA A 602 -1.84 10.59 9.23
C ALA A 602 -1.84 11.86 10.10
N ASP A 603 -2.86 12.04 10.94
CA ASP A 603 -2.96 13.18 11.86
C ASP A 603 -1.68 13.30 12.70
N GLU A 604 -1.14 14.53 12.82
CA GLU A 604 0.14 14.85 13.45
C GLU A 604 0.24 14.29 14.87
N TYR A 605 -0.87 14.20 15.60
CA TYR A 605 -0.91 13.63 16.95
C TYR A 605 -0.99 12.10 16.95
N ILE A 606 -1.81 11.52 16.06
CA ILE A 606 -2.03 10.07 16.01
C ILE A 606 -0.81 9.37 15.40
N GLY A 607 -0.11 9.99 14.44
CA GLY A 607 1.09 9.45 13.82
C GLY A 607 2.33 9.41 14.72
N GLN A 608 2.31 10.08 15.88
CA GLN A 608 3.48 10.17 16.76
C GLN A 608 3.89 8.80 17.29
N ASN A 609 5.20 8.59 17.33
CA ASN A 609 5.85 7.39 17.88
C ASN A 609 5.41 6.05 17.26
N VAL A 610 4.73 6.05 16.10
CA VAL A 610 4.29 4.81 15.44
C VAL A 610 5.50 3.97 15.03
N MET A 611 6.56 4.59 14.50
CA MET A 611 7.78 3.84 14.14
C MET A 611 8.46 3.24 15.37
N GLU A 612 8.61 3.99 16.45
CA GLU A 612 9.33 3.54 17.65
C GLU A 612 8.56 2.46 18.41
N TYR A 613 7.24 2.64 18.63
CA TYR A 613 6.43 1.70 19.39
C TYR A 613 6.30 0.36 18.67
N TYR A 614 5.89 0.36 17.40
CA TYR A 614 5.74 -0.89 16.65
C TYR A 614 7.08 -1.54 16.34
N GLY A 615 8.20 -0.80 16.39
CA GLY A 615 9.53 -1.39 16.38
C GLY A 615 9.78 -2.28 17.60
N LYS A 616 9.52 -1.75 18.81
CA LYS A 616 9.65 -2.52 20.07
C LYS A 616 8.69 -3.72 20.10
N VAL A 617 7.42 -3.50 19.76
CA VAL A 617 6.42 -4.58 19.73
C VAL A 617 6.81 -5.68 18.74
N THR A 618 7.32 -5.32 17.56
CA THR A 618 7.78 -6.31 16.57
C THR A 618 9.00 -7.07 17.08
N GLU A 619 9.95 -6.41 17.73
CA GLU A 619 11.12 -7.05 18.33
C GLU A 619 10.74 -8.05 19.43
N GLU A 620 9.84 -7.67 20.34
CA GLU A 620 9.31 -8.57 21.39
C GLU A 620 8.61 -9.79 20.79
N LEU A 621 7.76 -9.58 19.77
CA LEU A 621 7.09 -10.69 19.07
C LEU A 621 8.07 -11.63 18.36
N ILE A 622 9.13 -11.09 17.77
CA ILE A 622 10.19 -11.89 17.14
C ILE A 622 10.92 -12.74 18.19
N ILE A 623 11.31 -12.13 19.32
CA ILE A 623 11.99 -12.84 20.42
C ILE A 623 11.09 -13.97 20.95
N ASP A 624 9.81 -13.71 21.16
CA ASP A 624 8.85 -14.71 21.63
C ASP A 624 8.65 -15.87 20.64
N LEU A 625 8.60 -15.58 19.34
CA LEU A 625 8.49 -16.59 18.30
C LEU A 625 9.77 -17.45 18.21
N GLU A 626 10.94 -16.82 18.31
CA GLU A 626 12.22 -17.53 18.32
C GLU A 626 12.41 -18.38 19.57
N ALA A 627 11.94 -17.91 20.73
CA ALA A 627 11.96 -18.69 21.97
C ALA A 627 11.07 -19.94 21.87
N LYS A 628 9.94 -19.86 21.16
CA LYS A 628 8.99 -20.99 21.02
C LYS A 628 9.38 -22.00 19.94
N ARG A 629 9.95 -21.54 18.82
CA ARG A 629 10.13 -22.37 17.61
C ARG A 629 11.60 -22.58 17.22
N GLY A 630 12.53 -21.83 17.82
CA GLY A 630 13.95 -21.87 17.50
C GLY A 630 14.40 -20.61 16.75
N ARG A 631 15.72 -20.41 16.68
CA ARG A 631 16.27 -19.19 16.08
C ARG A 631 16.06 -19.15 14.56
N ASP A 632 16.20 -20.26 13.83
CA ASP A 632 16.26 -20.25 12.35
C ASP A 632 14.89 -20.40 11.66
N VAL A 633 13.81 -20.27 12.43
CA VAL A 633 12.42 -20.46 12.00
C VAL A 633 12.06 -19.60 10.80
N TRP A 634 12.56 -18.37 10.74
CA TRP A 634 12.25 -17.44 9.67
C TRP A 634 12.72 -17.89 8.28
N PHE A 635 13.76 -18.74 8.22
CA PHE A 635 14.34 -19.26 6.98
C PHE A 635 13.77 -20.61 6.56
N GLU A 636 12.81 -21.17 7.31
CA GLU A 636 12.08 -22.37 6.89
C GLU A 636 11.10 -22.03 5.76
N ASP A 637 10.85 -22.99 4.86
CA ASP A 637 9.96 -22.84 3.69
C ASP A 637 8.54 -22.35 4.04
N ARG A 638 8.07 -22.65 5.27
CA ARG A 638 6.76 -22.22 5.76
C ARG A 638 6.66 -20.71 5.96
N TYR A 639 7.78 -20.04 6.24
CA TYR A 639 7.87 -18.60 6.43
C TYR A 639 8.52 -17.97 5.19
N MET A 640 9.74 -17.44 5.30
CA MET A 640 10.41 -16.81 4.15
C MET A 640 11.08 -17.84 3.23
N GLY A 641 11.53 -18.99 3.74
CA GLY A 641 12.38 -19.92 2.99
C GLY A 641 13.77 -19.35 2.71
N ASP A 642 14.38 -19.77 1.60
CA ASP A 642 15.71 -19.29 1.18
C ASP A 642 15.66 -17.83 0.68
N MET A 643 15.96 -16.91 1.58
CA MET A 643 16.01 -15.46 1.33
C MET A 643 16.99 -15.09 0.21
N ASN A 644 18.10 -15.83 0.05
CA ASN A 644 19.07 -15.56 -1.00
C ASN A 644 18.45 -15.90 -2.37
N ARG A 645 17.74 -17.02 -2.47
CA ARG A 645 17.01 -17.37 -3.70
C ARG A 645 15.94 -16.32 -4.04
N LEU A 646 15.17 -15.87 -3.05
CA LEU A 646 14.18 -14.80 -3.25
C LEU A 646 14.83 -13.50 -3.73
N ALA A 647 16.00 -13.14 -3.21
CA ALA A 647 16.75 -11.96 -3.65
C ALA A 647 17.18 -12.04 -5.12
N THR A 648 17.46 -13.23 -5.65
CA THR A 648 17.79 -13.41 -7.08
C THR A 648 16.58 -13.47 -8.01
N GLU A 649 15.40 -13.83 -7.50
CA GLU A 649 14.16 -13.92 -8.27
C GLU A 649 13.45 -12.56 -8.41
N GLY A 650 13.86 -11.56 -7.61
CA GLY A 650 13.46 -10.15 -7.73
C GLY A 650 12.69 -9.61 -6.51
N ASP A 651 12.74 -8.29 -6.32
CA ASP A 651 12.18 -7.59 -5.17
C ASP A 651 10.67 -7.82 -5.01
N ASP A 652 9.92 -7.95 -6.11
CA ASP A 652 8.47 -8.16 -6.09
C ASP A 652 8.07 -9.47 -5.39
N ARG A 653 8.81 -10.56 -5.61
CA ARG A 653 8.49 -11.86 -5.03
C ARG A 653 8.85 -11.90 -3.56
N LEU A 654 10.00 -11.31 -3.21
CA LEU A 654 10.45 -11.15 -1.83
C LEU A 654 9.42 -10.32 -1.04
N LEU A 655 8.96 -9.21 -1.60
CA LEU A 655 8.01 -8.32 -0.96
C LEU A 655 6.65 -9.00 -0.72
N LYS A 656 6.10 -9.69 -1.71
CA LYS A 656 4.84 -10.43 -1.57
C LYS A 656 4.92 -11.49 -0.47
N ARG A 657 6.02 -12.25 -0.43
CA ARG A 657 6.21 -13.27 0.60
C ARG A 657 6.33 -12.64 1.99
N LEU A 658 7.05 -11.54 2.10
CA LEU A 658 7.16 -10.79 3.36
C LEU A 658 5.80 -10.29 3.84
N MET A 659 4.97 -9.72 2.95
CA MET A 659 3.61 -9.27 3.27
C MET A 659 2.74 -10.41 3.80
N GLU A 660 2.77 -11.58 3.17
CA GLU A 660 2.01 -12.77 3.61
C GLU A 660 2.42 -13.22 5.03
N VAL A 661 3.72 -13.28 5.30
CA VAL A 661 4.27 -13.71 6.59
C VAL A 661 3.95 -12.69 7.69
N CYS A 662 4.16 -11.40 7.43
CA CYS A 662 3.82 -10.33 8.37
C CYS A 662 2.32 -10.34 8.70
N HIS A 663 1.47 -10.49 7.69
CA HIS A 663 0.03 -10.51 7.86
C HIS A 663 -0.46 -11.68 8.70
N SER A 664 0.03 -12.89 8.43
CA SER A 664 -0.46 -14.13 9.07
C SER A 664 0.07 -14.37 10.48
N LEU A 665 1.20 -13.77 10.87
CA LEU A 665 1.88 -14.09 12.13
C LEU A 665 2.04 -12.89 13.06
N LEU A 666 2.47 -11.74 12.53
CA LEU A 666 2.75 -10.57 13.35
C LEU A 666 1.48 -9.75 13.56
N LEU A 667 0.77 -9.41 12.48
CA LEU A 667 -0.40 -8.54 12.56
C LEU A 667 -1.60 -9.19 13.27
N THR A 668 -1.61 -10.51 13.41
CA THR A 668 -2.63 -11.25 14.19
C THR A 668 -2.30 -11.38 15.67
N ALA A 669 -1.13 -10.92 16.12
CA ALA A 669 -0.67 -11.08 17.49
C ALA A 669 -1.45 -10.22 18.49
N GLU A 670 -1.50 -10.68 19.74
CA GLU A 670 -2.24 -10.06 20.84
C GLU A 670 -1.85 -8.58 21.11
N PRO A 671 -0.55 -8.18 21.10
CA PRO A 671 -0.17 -6.78 21.31
C PRO A 671 -0.75 -5.81 20.26
N LEU A 672 -1.07 -6.29 19.07
CA LEU A 672 -1.72 -5.49 18.03
C LEU A 672 -3.24 -5.48 18.15
N ARG A 673 -3.83 -6.20 19.10
CA ARG A 673 -5.28 -6.22 19.39
C ARG A 673 -5.66 -5.42 20.64
N LEU A 674 -4.71 -4.70 21.25
CA LEU A 674 -4.99 -3.85 22.40
C LEU A 674 -6.06 -2.80 22.06
N PRO A 675 -6.91 -2.41 23.04
CA PRO A 675 -7.83 -1.30 22.89
C PRO A 675 -7.11 -0.02 22.47
N PHE A 676 -7.76 0.79 21.64
CA PHE A 676 -7.20 2.02 21.08
C PHE A 676 -6.57 2.94 22.14
N GLU A 677 -7.23 3.13 23.28
CA GLU A 677 -6.75 3.99 24.38
C GLU A 677 -5.43 3.49 24.99
N GLU A 678 -5.35 2.19 25.25
CA GLU A 678 -4.18 1.58 25.87
C GLU A 678 -2.98 1.59 24.92
N GLU A 679 -3.23 1.28 23.65
CA GLU A 679 -2.23 1.35 22.59
C GLU A 679 -1.69 2.77 22.43
N LEU A 680 -2.57 3.77 22.36
CA LEU A 680 -2.19 5.16 22.21
C LEU A 680 -1.39 5.67 23.43
N LEU A 681 -1.77 5.27 24.64
CA LEU A 681 -1.05 5.62 25.87
C LEU A 681 0.34 4.99 25.90
N GLN A 682 0.46 3.71 25.53
CA GLN A 682 1.76 3.05 25.42
C GLN A 682 2.62 3.75 24.36
N ARG A 683 2.06 3.99 23.16
CA ARG A 683 2.75 4.66 22.06
C ARG A 683 3.24 6.06 22.42
N ALA A 684 2.40 6.87 23.07
CA ALA A 684 2.77 8.21 23.51
C ALA A 684 3.96 8.21 24.49
N ASN A 685 4.07 7.17 25.33
CA ASN A 685 5.08 7.09 26.39
C ASN A 685 6.34 6.27 26.00
N VAL A 686 6.42 5.72 24.79
CA VAL A 686 7.52 4.81 24.37
C VAL A 686 8.91 5.44 24.36
N THR A 687 8.99 6.74 24.12
CA THR A 687 10.24 7.51 24.03
C THR A 687 10.65 8.13 25.37
N ILE A 688 9.78 8.07 26.39
CA ILE A 688 10.03 8.68 27.70
C ILE A 688 10.85 7.72 28.56
N ALA A 689 11.97 8.21 29.11
CA ALA A 689 12.84 7.42 29.96
C ALA A 689 12.19 7.19 31.35
N TYR A 690 12.54 6.06 31.98
CA TYR A 690 12.04 5.72 33.31
C TYR A 690 12.50 6.76 34.34
N GLY A 691 11.59 7.62 34.81
CA GLY A 691 11.85 8.65 35.83
C GLY A 691 11.58 10.10 35.42
N ASP A 692 11.23 10.37 34.15
CA ASP A 692 10.82 11.71 33.72
C ASP A 692 9.41 12.08 34.19
N LYS A 693 9.20 13.37 34.50
CA LYS A 693 7.91 13.91 34.96
C LYS A 693 6.89 14.14 33.83
N ASP A 694 7.30 13.94 32.57
CA ASP A 694 6.50 14.23 31.37
C ASP A 694 5.70 13.01 30.87
N VAL A 695 5.55 11.95 31.69
CA VAL A 695 4.71 10.80 31.35
C VAL A 695 3.27 11.24 31.15
N LEU A 696 2.72 10.97 29.96
CA LEU A 696 1.33 11.28 29.65
C LEU A 696 0.42 10.37 30.49
N THR A 697 -0.36 10.98 31.37
CA THR A 697 -1.36 10.26 32.17
C THR A 697 -2.59 9.94 31.31
N ARG A 698 -3.36 8.94 31.75
CA ARG A 698 -4.64 8.58 31.11
C ARG A 698 -5.60 9.77 31.05
N ASP A 699 -5.68 10.57 32.11
CA ASP A 699 -6.57 11.74 32.18
C ASP A 699 -6.13 12.87 31.23
N ASP A 700 -4.82 13.08 31.08
CA ASP A 700 -4.30 14.08 30.14
C ASP A 700 -4.50 13.63 28.69
N LEU A 701 -4.35 12.34 28.40
CA LEU A 701 -4.69 11.76 27.10
C LEU A 701 -6.17 11.98 26.78
N PHE A 702 -7.07 11.67 27.73
CA PHE A 702 -8.51 11.83 27.53
C PHE A 702 -8.92 13.28 27.34
N ARG A 703 -8.35 14.21 28.13
CA ARG A 703 -8.60 15.64 27.95
C ARG A 703 -8.16 16.11 26.55
N ARG A 704 -7.01 15.65 26.06
CA ARG A 704 -6.51 16.01 24.73
C ARG A 704 -7.37 15.41 23.62
N LEU A 705 -7.67 14.12 23.67
CA LEU A 705 -8.55 13.44 22.71
C LEU A 705 -9.91 14.13 22.61
N TYR A 706 -10.48 14.49 23.76
CA TYR A 706 -11.74 15.23 23.82
C TYR A 706 -11.64 16.60 23.13
N HIS A 707 -10.60 17.38 23.41
CA HIS A 707 -10.38 18.67 22.73
C HIS A 707 -10.17 18.51 21.23
N THR A 708 -9.40 17.51 20.79
CA THR A 708 -9.21 17.22 19.36
C THR A 708 -10.53 16.88 18.68
N LEU A 709 -11.38 16.04 19.30
CA LEU A 709 -12.70 15.73 18.77
C LEU A 709 -13.61 16.96 18.71
N GLU A 710 -13.57 17.85 19.71
CA GLU A 710 -14.35 19.10 19.69
C GLU A 710 -13.88 20.06 18.59
N ASP A 711 -12.58 20.26 18.45
CA ASP A 711 -12.02 21.17 17.46
C ASP A 711 -12.22 20.70 16.03
N GLN A 712 -12.27 19.38 15.81
CA GLN A 712 -12.53 18.78 14.50
C GLN A 712 -14.03 18.65 14.19
N ALA A 713 -14.89 18.42 15.19
CA ALA A 713 -16.33 18.22 15.00
C ALA A 713 -17.12 19.53 14.86
N VAL A 714 -16.46 20.60 14.43
CA VAL A 714 -17.10 21.89 14.16
C VAL A 714 -18.11 21.74 13.03
N VAL A 715 -19.26 22.39 13.20
CA VAL A 715 -20.38 22.31 12.25
C VAL A 715 -19.97 22.81 10.87
N ARG A 716 -20.37 22.07 9.83
CA ARG A 716 -20.04 22.32 8.42
C ARG A 716 -20.98 23.32 7.77
N VAL A 717 -21.17 24.47 8.42
CA VAL A 717 -21.86 25.60 7.80
C VAL A 717 -21.40 26.88 8.47
N ARG A 718 -21.19 27.93 7.66
CA ARG A 718 -20.85 29.25 8.17
C ARG A 718 -22.11 30.07 8.38
N VAL A 719 -22.50 30.20 9.63
CA VAL A 719 -23.67 31.00 10.05
C VAL A 719 -23.20 32.28 10.73
N PHE A 720 -24.00 33.34 10.63
CA PHE A 720 -23.74 34.59 11.31
C PHE A 720 -24.29 34.55 12.75
N ASP A 721 -23.40 34.57 13.74
CA ASP A 721 -23.75 34.34 15.16
C ASP A 721 -24.79 35.32 15.73
N TYR A 722 -24.85 36.56 15.21
CA TYR A 722 -25.72 37.61 15.75
C TYR A 722 -27.17 37.58 15.25
N THR A 723 -27.52 36.73 14.27
CA THR A 723 -28.88 36.67 13.71
C THR A 723 -29.68 35.42 14.10
N GLN A 724 -29.07 34.49 14.85
CA GLN A 724 -29.73 33.29 15.32
C GLN A 724 -30.64 33.60 16.52
N GLU A 725 -31.95 33.41 16.37
CA GLU A 725 -32.91 33.53 17.49
C GLU A 725 -32.85 32.31 18.42
N HIS A 726 -32.69 31.10 17.85
CA HIS A 726 -32.56 29.84 18.60
C HIS A 726 -31.54 28.90 17.95
N ARG A 727 -30.40 28.69 18.62
CA ARG A 727 -29.41 27.66 18.27
C ARG A 727 -29.64 26.42 19.13
N TYR A 728 -30.02 25.30 18.51
CA TYR A 728 -30.17 24.02 19.19
C TYR A 728 -29.06 23.06 18.76
N GLU A 729 -28.34 22.51 19.73
CA GLU A 729 -27.25 21.57 19.50
C GLU A 729 -27.50 20.23 20.20
N GLU A 730 -27.17 19.15 19.49
CA GLU A 730 -27.08 17.80 20.04
C GLU A 730 -25.72 17.20 19.70
N LYS A 731 -25.05 16.56 20.66
CA LYS A 731 -23.77 15.89 20.46
C LYS A 731 -23.91 14.40 20.66
N TYR A 732 -23.38 13.63 19.71
CA TYR A 732 -23.41 12.17 19.73
C TYR A 732 -22.00 11.60 19.64
N PHE A 733 -21.61 10.80 20.62
CA PHE A 733 -20.36 10.04 20.58
C PHE A 733 -20.64 8.59 20.17
N PHE A 734 -19.81 8.05 19.27
CA PHE A 734 -19.85 6.66 18.85
C PHE A 734 -18.56 5.98 19.32
N GLY A 735 -18.68 4.94 20.13
CA GLY A 735 -17.53 4.24 20.69
C GLY A 735 -17.93 3.00 21.48
N ASP A 736 -16.93 2.27 21.96
CA ASP A 736 -17.14 1.02 22.70
C ASP A 736 -17.83 1.26 24.04
N HIS A 737 -18.68 0.32 24.47
CA HIS A 737 -19.34 0.33 25.77
C HIS A 737 -18.35 0.21 26.93
N HIS A 738 -17.27 -0.54 26.73
CA HIS A 738 -16.24 -0.74 27.74
C HIS A 738 -15.12 0.30 27.70
N SER A 739 -15.22 1.29 26.80
CA SER A 739 -14.24 2.37 26.68
C SER A 739 -14.35 3.33 27.86
N SER A 740 -13.25 3.46 28.60
CA SER A 740 -13.17 4.43 29.71
C SER A 740 -13.14 5.88 29.23
N PHE A 741 -12.70 6.11 27.99
CA PHE A 741 -12.80 7.43 27.39
C PHE A 741 -14.26 7.84 27.18
N MET A 742 -15.15 6.91 26.81
CA MET A 742 -16.58 7.20 26.65
C MET A 742 -17.22 7.62 27.98
N ASP A 743 -16.85 6.95 29.08
CA ASP A 743 -17.25 7.37 30.42
C ASP A 743 -16.71 8.77 30.74
N TYR A 744 -15.43 9.04 30.46
CA TYR A 744 -14.83 10.36 30.67
C TYR A 744 -15.55 11.46 29.87
N ALA A 745 -15.81 11.22 28.57
CA ALA A 745 -16.49 12.17 27.68
C ALA A 745 -17.92 12.44 28.15
N ALA A 746 -18.65 11.41 28.60
CA ALA A 746 -19.98 11.57 29.15
C ALA A 746 -19.97 12.45 30.42
N HIS A 747 -19.05 12.20 31.35
CA HIS A 747 -18.95 12.97 32.61
C HIS A 747 -18.44 14.41 32.39
N ALA A 748 -17.50 14.61 31.46
CA ALA A 748 -17.01 15.95 31.13
C ALA A 748 -18.14 16.84 30.61
N GLU A 749 -19.02 16.27 29.77
CA GLU A 749 -20.13 16.96 29.12
C GLU A 749 -21.36 17.16 30.04
N GLU A 750 -21.57 16.31 31.05
CA GLU A 750 -22.65 16.48 32.05
C GLU A 750 -22.57 17.80 32.81
N THR A 751 -21.36 18.37 32.92
CA THR A 751 -21.13 19.66 33.60
C THR A 751 -21.58 20.87 32.78
N SER A 752 -21.74 20.73 31.46
CA SER A 752 -22.10 21.78 30.50
C SER A 752 -23.45 21.51 29.83
N ARG A 753 -24.55 21.56 30.59
CA ARG A 753 -25.93 21.22 30.17
C ARG A 753 -26.59 22.13 29.10
N ILE A 754 -25.84 22.81 28.25
CA ILE A 754 -26.43 23.72 27.24
C ILE A 754 -27.02 22.93 26.05
N TYR A 755 -26.57 21.69 25.82
CA TYR A 755 -26.99 20.84 24.70
C TYR A 755 -27.37 19.42 25.13
N LYS A 756 -28.06 18.70 24.25
CA LYS A 756 -28.40 17.28 24.47
C LYS A 756 -27.18 16.41 24.12
N LEU A 757 -26.78 15.56 25.06
CA LEU A 757 -25.76 14.55 24.84
C LEU A 757 -26.40 13.18 24.61
N GLY A 758 -25.92 12.46 23.60
CA GLY A 758 -26.21 11.05 23.37
C GLY A 758 -24.91 10.25 23.22
N VAL A 759 -24.91 9.03 23.75
CA VAL A 759 -23.83 8.07 23.55
C VAL A 759 -24.39 6.88 22.79
N VAL A 760 -23.74 6.55 21.67
CA VAL A 760 -24.08 5.47 20.77
C VAL A 760 -23.01 4.40 20.93
N TYR A 761 -23.31 3.39 21.73
CA TYR A 761 -22.39 2.28 21.94
C TYR A 761 -22.33 1.40 20.69
N GLU A 762 -21.13 1.19 20.16
CA GLU A 762 -20.80 0.25 19.07
C GLU A 762 -19.56 -0.52 19.52
N GLU A 763 -19.58 -1.86 19.56
CA GLU A 763 -18.37 -2.63 19.90
C GLU A 763 -17.35 -2.41 18.78
N ARG A 764 -16.30 -1.66 19.08
CA ARG A 764 -15.23 -1.32 18.13
C ARG A 764 -13.89 -1.39 18.81
N SER A 765 -12.95 -2.09 18.20
CA SER A 765 -11.56 -2.12 18.66
C SER A 765 -10.76 -0.86 18.28
N SER A 766 -11.22 -0.07 17.30
CA SER A 766 -10.43 0.99 16.68
C SER A 766 -11.13 2.36 16.63
N GLY A 767 -10.97 3.14 17.70
CA GLY A 767 -11.22 4.59 17.69
C GLY A 767 -12.57 5.05 18.22
N VAL A 768 -12.76 6.38 18.21
CA VAL A 768 -13.96 7.06 18.70
C VAL A 768 -14.37 8.11 17.68
N GLU A 769 -15.68 8.22 17.44
CA GLU A 769 -16.25 9.20 16.53
C GLU A 769 -17.18 10.15 17.28
N LYS A 770 -17.28 11.38 16.79
CA LYS A 770 -18.17 12.42 17.32
C LYS A 770 -18.96 13.06 16.19
N LEU A 771 -20.28 13.11 16.36
CA LEU A 771 -21.19 13.85 15.49
C LEU A 771 -21.87 14.96 16.30
N ASN A 772 -21.67 16.20 15.84
CA ASN A 772 -22.38 17.36 16.36
C ASN A 772 -23.50 17.71 15.38
N LEU A 773 -24.75 17.74 15.87
CA LEU A 773 -25.90 18.24 15.13
C LEU A 773 -26.22 19.64 15.62
N MET A 774 -26.42 20.57 14.70
CA MET A 774 -26.84 21.94 15.00
C MET A 774 -28.05 22.28 14.13
N GLY A 775 -29.05 22.92 14.71
CA GLY A 775 -30.20 23.41 13.95
C GLY A 775 -30.85 24.64 14.56
N GLY A 776 -31.85 25.15 13.86
CA GLY A 776 -32.62 26.34 14.26
C GLY A 776 -32.17 27.64 13.60
N PHE A 777 -31.29 27.58 12.59
CA PHE A 777 -30.93 28.73 11.76
C PHE A 777 -31.81 28.82 10.51
N HIS A 778 -31.96 30.03 9.97
CA HIS A 778 -32.65 30.30 8.71
C HIS A 778 -31.66 30.49 7.56
N LEU A 779 -32.14 30.46 6.31
CA LEU A 779 -31.28 30.69 5.14
C LEU A 779 -30.64 32.08 5.16
N GLU A 780 -31.31 33.09 5.70
CA GLU A 780 -30.81 34.47 5.82
C GLU A 780 -29.58 34.60 6.75
N ASP A 781 -29.37 33.61 7.62
CA ASP A 781 -28.23 33.56 8.54
C ASP A 781 -26.96 33.02 7.87
N LEU A 782 -27.11 32.37 6.71
CA LEU A 782 -26.01 31.73 6.00
C LEU A 782 -25.14 32.76 5.29
N MET A 783 -23.83 32.67 5.48
CA MET A 783 -22.88 33.53 4.76
C MET A 783 -22.93 33.29 3.25
N VAL A 784 -23.15 32.05 2.81
CA VAL A 784 -23.32 31.71 1.39
C VAL A 784 -24.54 32.42 0.79
N TYR A 785 -25.64 32.49 1.52
CA TYR A 785 -26.84 33.16 1.08
C TYR A 785 -26.61 34.68 0.92
N ARG A 786 -25.97 35.30 1.92
CA ARG A 786 -25.65 36.74 1.88
C ARG A 786 -24.66 37.10 0.77
N ASN A 787 -23.60 36.33 0.63
CA ASN A 787 -22.60 36.54 -0.41
C ASN A 787 -23.17 36.27 -1.81
N GLY A 788 -24.05 35.27 -1.93
CA GLY A 788 -24.71 34.88 -3.17
C GLY A 788 -25.68 35.94 -3.71
N LYS A 789 -26.26 36.78 -2.84
CA LYS A 789 -27.26 37.81 -3.21
C LYS A 789 -26.76 38.73 -4.32
N VAL A 790 -25.54 39.25 -4.21
CA VAL A 790 -24.95 40.16 -5.21
C VAL A 790 -24.81 39.48 -6.58
N TYR A 791 -24.42 38.20 -6.60
CA TYR A 791 -24.32 37.45 -7.85
C TYR A 791 -25.70 37.14 -8.42
N TYR A 792 -26.65 36.73 -7.59
CA TYR A 792 -28.01 36.46 -8.04
C TYR A 792 -28.67 37.70 -8.67
N ASP A 793 -28.58 38.85 -8.01
CA ASP A 793 -29.14 40.11 -8.51
C ASP A 793 -28.47 40.51 -9.84
N SER A 794 -27.13 40.46 -9.91
CA SER A 794 -26.41 40.79 -11.14
C SER A 794 -26.75 39.85 -12.30
N TYR A 795 -26.87 38.54 -12.07
CA TYR A 795 -27.19 37.59 -13.14
C TYR A 795 -28.66 37.71 -13.57
N THR A 796 -29.59 37.97 -12.65
CA THR A 796 -31.00 38.21 -13.02
C THR A 796 -31.18 39.52 -13.79
N GLU A 797 -30.47 40.59 -13.42
CA GLU A 797 -30.40 41.85 -14.20
C GLU A 797 -29.83 41.62 -15.61
N ASN A 798 -28.87 40.72 -15.75
CA ASN A 798 -28.28 40.32 -17.04
C ASN A 798 -29.14 39.34 -17.86
N GLY A 799 -30.38 39.09 -17.43
CA GLY A 799 -31.37 38.29 -18.14
C GLY A 799 -31.20 36.77 -18.00
N TYR A 800 -30.57 36.29 -16.92
CA TYR A 800 -30.52 34.86 -16.61
C TYR A 800 -31.83 34.40 -15.97
N GLU A 801 -32.38 33.29 -16.47
CA GLU A 801 -33.60 32.66 -15.96
C GLU A 801 -33.23 31.47 -15.06
N LEU A 802 -33.05 31.76 -13.77
CA LEU A 802 -32.59 30.78 -12.78
C LEU A 802 -33.70 29.91 -12.19
N HIS A 803 -34.97 30.30 -12.36
CA HIS A 803 -36.13 29.62 -11.81
C HIS A 803 -37.05 29.04 -12.91
N PRO A 804 -37.82 27.98 -12.61
CA PRO A 804 -38.93 27.52 -13.46
C PRO A 804 -39.96 28.62 -13.76
N ALA A 805 -40.63 28.48 -14.90
CA ALA A 805 -41.70 29.39 -15.28
C ALA A 805 -42.84 29.38 -14.25
N GLY A 806 -43.27 30.56 -13.79
CA GLY A 806 -44.37 30.72 -12.83
C GLY A 806 -44.01 30.50 -11.35
N LEU A 807 -42.77 30.08 -11.04
CA LEU A 807 -42.33 29.94 -9.65
C LEU A 807 -41.91 31.29 -9.05
N VAL A 808 -41.37 32.20 -9.87
CA VAL A 808 -40.85 33.51 -9.44
C VAL A 808 -41.87 34.34 -8.66
N GLU A 809 -43.15 34.28 -9.04
CA GLU A 809 -44.25 35.01 -8.37
C GLU A 809 -44.63 34.43 -7.00
N LYS A 810 -44.23 33.18 -6.73
CA LYS A 810 -44.51 32.46 -5.48
C LYS A 810 -43.37 32.51 -4.47
N LEU A 811 -42.18 32.96 -4.89
CA LEU A 811 -41.01 33.08 -4.03
C LEU A 811 -41.10 34.36 -3.20
N SER A 812 -40.74 34.26 -1.91
CA SER A 812 -40.62 35.43 -1.03
C SER A 812 -39.62 36.45 -1.59
N PRO A 813 -39.88 37.77 -1.44
CA PRO A 813 -38.92 38.79 -1.81
C PRO A 813 -37.63 38.63 -0.99
N ILE A 814 -36.47 38.85 -1.62
CA ILE A 814 -35.18 38.77 -0.94
C ILE A 814 -35.09 39.93 0.05
N ARG A 815 -35.05 39.62 1.35
CA ARG A 815 -34.85 40.60 2.43
C ARG A 815 -33.41 41.11 2.45
#